data_AF-A0A9Y2IFZ2-F1
#
_entry.id   AF-A0A9Y2IFZ2-F1
#
_cell.length_a   1.000
_cell.length_b   1.000
_cell.length_c   1.000
_cell.angle_alpha   90.00
_cell.angle_beta   90.00
_cell.angle_gamma   90.00
#
_symmetry.space_group_name_H-M   'P 1'
#
loop_
_entity.id
_entity.type
_entity.pdbx_description
1 polymer ?
#
loop_
_entity_poly.entity_id
_entity_poly.type
_entity_poly.pdbx_seq_one_letter_code
_entity_poly.pdbx_strand_id
1 'polypeptide(L)'
;MTRVLGRRRALRRAALLLLVVVGTVLAGATPASAHPTLLFTDPATDTAVPDKPAVITLVFNEPVTAGPRALTLLASDGHTLPLGPTTTAREGHVITAALLGTVPPGTYRVRWQVTGSDGDQVEEEFRFAVGTAITGVGATGGQLISWGEAALRWVLFAGLTLALGGVLGERFSTSARRENSRLPALRSWVPPATLVGLAGVLALAVLLVAGAETPAALWQGRAGHVLFAEGLGLAVAFGLSIARRGRWRAWAAVPLSVVVVAEGLRSHANVATPGWGALLTSVHLAAVAIWVGALTHVARAVLAWRRERPAVRWVLAGYVRLAAWVFALVVTSGVVSALLLVPVSALLTTTYGQVLLIKLALVIVAAGLAVIARLAARRGRTDRVRTATRLESTVLIGVLALSAVLVSTPPATSQQPGPPAPRGSVVALGTLAGQVGLTAQASDGQLVVRLSTPRHGDYYAPEATQSFALSGQLTALHRESMPLDFNGCGDGCFYSTVDWSQGDTVLSLHAEASTWRGGTVSLLVPWPATSGAAELARAVQALRTVDHLTVYEAVTSDTTTALPAPQQLELTGDFFASQEPYAAGGAPIATRISRDGQPVRLALDYPAAATTVALTLDAQGRISQETLTDDTHLIHRRFVYPDHD
;
A
#
# COMPACT_ATOMS: atom_id res chain seq x y z
N MET A 1 -23.88 17.20 -48.99
CA MET A 1 -22.81 16.15 -48.86
C MET A 1 -21.66 16.54 -47.91
N THR A 2 -21.29 17.81 -47.81
CA THR A 2 -20.16 18.32 -46.98
C THR A 2 -20.23 17.98 -45.48
N ARG A 3 -21.40 18.11 -44.83
CA ARG A 3 -21.58 17.74 -43.39
C ARG A 3 -21.41 16.24 -43.09
N VAL A 4 -21.62 15.35 -44.07
CA VAL A 4 -21.47 13.89 -43.89
C VAL A 4 -20.01 13.47 -44.01
N LEU A 5 -19.26 14.10 -44.91
CA LEU A 5 -17.81 13.92 -45.08
C LEU A 5 -17.03 14.42 -43.85
N GLY A 6 -17.41 15.57 -43.28
CA GLY A 6 -16.81 16.10 -42.04
C GLY A 6 -16.99 15.18 -40.83
N ARG A 7 -18.19 14.57 -40.66
CA ARG A 7 -18.47 13.63 -39.56
C ARG A 7 -17.73 12.29 -39.70
N ARG A 8 -17.56 11.78 -40.92
CA ARG A 8 -16.75 10.56 -41.16
C ARG A 8 -15.27 10.80 -40.84
N ARG A 9 -14.75 12.00 -41.17
CA ARG A 9 -13.40 12.41 -40.79
C ARG A 9 -13.24 12.56 -39.27
N ALA A 10 -14.23 13.14 -38.58
CA ALA A 10 -14.22 13.26 -37.12
C ALA A 10 -14.25 11.89 -36.40
N LEU A 11 -15.10 10.95 -36.85
CA LEU A 11 -15.15 9.59 -36.30
C LEU A 11 -13.84 8.81 -36.53
N ARG A 12 -13.22 8.96 -37.71
CA ARG A 12 -11.91 8.36 -38.00
C ARG A 12 -10.82 8.94 -37.10
N ARG A 13 -10.79 10.26 -36.91
CA ARG A 13 -9.85 10.93 -35.99
C ARG A 13 -10.05 10.48 -34.55
N ALA A 14 -11.28 10.39 -34.07
CA ALA A 14 -11.58 9.90 -32.73
C ALA A 14 -11.17 8.43 -32.53
N ALA A 15 -11.39 7.57 -33.54
CA ALA A 15 -10.95 6.18 -33.49
C ALA A 15 -9.42 6.05 -33.50
N LEU A 16 -8.72 6.86 -34.30
CA LEU A 16 -7.25 6.92 -34.30
C LEU A 16 -6.70 7.43 -32.96
N LEU A 17 -7.31 8.47 -32.40
CA LEU A 17 -6.95 8.97 -31.06
C LEU A 17 -7.18 7.90 -29.99
N LEU A 18 -8.31 7.21 -30.01
CA LEU A 18 -8.59 6.11 -29.08
C LEU A 18 -7.55 4.98 -29.21
N LEU A 19 -7.17 4.61 -30.43
CA LEU A 19 -6.14 3.60 -30.67
C LEU A 19 -4.76 4.03 -30.15
N VAL A 20 -4.37 5.28 -30.38
CA VAL A 20 -3.11 5.83 -29.86
C VAL A 20 -3.12 5.83 -28.33
N VAL A 21 -4.21 6.26 -27.70
CA VAL A 21 -4.35 6.32 -26.24
C VAL A 21 -4.36 4.93 -25.61
N VAL A 22 -5.07 3.97 -26.20
CA VAL A 22 -5.01 2.57 -25.77
C VAL A 22 -3.59 2.02 -25.94
N GLY A 23 -2.92 2.33 -27.05
CA GLY A 23 -1.53 1.96 -27.29
C GLY A 23 -0.58 2.51 -26.23
N THR A 24 -0.72 3.76 -25.82
CA THR A 24 0.12 4.36 -24.76
C THR A 24 -0.14 3.75 -23.39
N VAL A 25 -1.41 3.49 -23.04
CA VAL A 25 -1.77 2.84 -21.77
C VAL A 25 -1.23 1.40 -21.70
N LEU A 26 -1.29 0.66 -22.81
CA LEU A 26 -0.76 -0.70 -22.89
C LEU A 26 0.78 -0.74 -22.94
N ALA A 27 1.43 0.23 -23.58
CA ALA A 27 2.88 0.31 -23.65
C ALA A 27 3.53 0.72 -22.32
N GLY A 28 2.80 1.45 -21.46
CA GLY A 28 3.22 1.79 -20.10
C GLY A 28 2.81 0.76 -19.03
N ALA A 29 2.51 -0.49 -19.40
CA ALA A 29 2.10 -1.55 -18.48
C ALA A 29 3.29 -2.19 -17.75
N THR A 30 4.01 -1.41 -16.95
CA THR A 30 4.77 -1.95 -15.83
C THR A 30 3.80 -2.46 -14.75
N PRO A 31 4.20 -3.40 -13.86
CA PRO A 31 3.41 -3.72 -12.69
C PRO A 31 3.18 -2.43 -11.89
N ALA A 32 1.94 -1.97 -11.83
CA ALA A 32 1.52 -0.91 -10.92
C ALA A 32 1.22 -1.56 -9.57
N SER A 33 1.50 -0.90 -8.44
CA SER A 33 0.85 -1.29 -7.20
C SER A 33 -0.62 -0.89 -7.28
N ALA A 34 -1.44 -1.55 -6.48
CA ALA A 34 -2.88 -1.36 -6.52
C ALA A 34 -3.34 -0.33 -5.50
N HIS A 35 -2.37 0.33 -4.87
CA HIS A 35 -2.35 1.44 -3.92
C HIS A 35 -0.86 1.69 -3.59
N PRO A 36 -0.42 2.93 -3.36
CA PRO A 36 0.92 3.22 -2.91
C PRO A 36 1.09 2.83 -1.45
N THR A 37 2.10 2.01 -1.16
CA THR A 37 2.47 1.64 0.21
C THR A 37 3.80 2.27 0.58
N LEU A 38 3.90 2.75 1.82
CA LEU A 38 5.17 3.21 2.36
C LEU A 38 6.14 2.05 2.52
N LEU A 39 7.30 2.17 1.87
CA LEU A 39 8.44 1.27 2.06
C LEU A 39 9.36 1.76 3.17
N PHE A 40 9.56 3.09 3.23
CA PHE A 40 10.50 3.72 4.14
C PHE A 40 10.06 5.13 4.49
N THR A 41 10.31 5.53 5.74
CA THR A 41 10.15 6.90 6.21
C THR A 41 11.41 7.35 6.94
N ASP A 42 11.78 8.62 6.75
CA ASP A 42 12.77 9.31 7.58
C ASP A 42 12.15 10.63 8.05
N PRO A 43 11.92 10.83 9.36
CA PRO A 43 12.17 9.89 10.46
C PRO A 43 11.41 8.56 10.35
N ALA A 44 12.00 7.49 10.87
CA ALA A 44 11.39 6.17 10.85
C ALA A 44 10.13 6.12 11.72
N THR A 45 9.12 5.39 11.24
CA THR A 45 7.84 5.22 11.95
C THR A 45 8.05 4.58 13.32
N ASP A 46 7.40 5.14 14.34
CA ASP A 46 7.46 4.69 15.73
C ASP A 46 8.90 4.73 16.30
N THR A 47 9.71 5.67 15.83
CA THR A 47 11.07 5.92 16.34
C THR A 47 11.24 7.32 16.95
N ALA A 48 12.30 7.50 17.74
CA ALA A 48 12.71 8.81 18.25
C ALA A 48 14.00 9.26 17.54
N VAL A 49 14.10 10.55 17.25
CA VAL A 49 15.32 11.22 16.78
C VAL A 49 15.83 12.17 17.86
N PRO A 50 17.16 12.29 18.05
CA PRO A 50 17.72 13.15 19.10
C PRO A 50 17.44 14.64 18.83
N ASP A 51 17.52 15.04 17.56
CA ASP A 51 17.39 16.43 17.11
C ASP A 51 16.30 16.59 16.04
N LYS A 52 15.92 17.85 15.78
CA LYS A 52 14.96 18.18 14.71
C LYS A 52 15.48 17.69 13.35
N PRO A 53 14.72 16.86 12.61
CA PRO A 53 15.11 16.47 11.25
C PRO A 53 15.03 17.67 10.31
N ALA A 54 15.97 17.78 9.36
CA ALA A 54 15.96 18.86 8.38
C ALA A 54 14.83 18.69 7.35
N VAL A 55 14.50 17.44 7.03
CA VAL A 55 13.53 17.04 6.00
C VAL A 55 12.74 15.84 6.50
N ILE A 56 11.49 15.73 6.07
CA ILE A 56 10.68 14.52 6.20
C ILE A 56 10.67 13.85 4.83
N THR A 57 11.07 12.59 4.76
CA THR A 57 11.19 11.79 3.53
C THR A 57 10.29 10.56 3.60
N LEU A 58 9.48 10.34 2.58
CA LEU A 58 8.64 9.15 2.42
C LEU A 58 8.98 8.48 1.09
N VAL A 59 9.17 7.16 1.11
CA VAL A 59 9.49 6.34 -0.07
C VAL A 59 8.38 5.32 -0.29
N PHE A 60 7.92 5.21 -1.53
CA PHE A 60 6.80 4.36 -1.94
C PHE A 60 7.26 3.21 -2.84
N ASN A 61 6.44 2.16 -2.87
CA ASN A 61 6.66 0.99 -3.74
C ASN A 61 6.31 1.23 -5.21
N GLU A 62 5.71 2.38 -5.52
CA GLU A 62 5.36 2.80 -6.88
C GLU A 62 5.45 4.33 -7.03
N PRO A 63 5.43 4.87 -8.27
CA PRO A 63 5.33 6.30 -8.49
C PRO A 63 4.03 6.87 -7.91
N VAL A 64 4.15 7.96 -7.14
CA VAL A 64 3.01 8.69 -6.61
C VAL A 64 2.90 10.10 -7.17
N THR A 65 1.67 10.60 -7.28
CA THR A 65 1.39 12.01 -7.53
C THR A 65 1.04 12.70 -6.22
N ALA A 66 1.78 13.74 -5.85
CA ALA A 66 1.62 14.48 -4.60
C ALA A 66 1.54 16.00 -4.86
N GLY A 67 0.59 16.68 -4.22
CA GLY A 67 0.54 18.14 -4.20
C GLY A 67 1.55 18.75 -3.22
N PRO A 68 1.79 20.08 -3.25
CA PRO A 68 2.77 20.74 -2.40
C PRO A 68 2.41 20.71 -0.91
N ARG A 69 1.15 20.38 -0.56
CA ARG A 69 0.68 20.19 0.82
C ARG A 69 0.34 18.73 1.15
N ALA A 70 0.89 17.79 0.39
CA ALA A 70 0.69 16.37 0.60
C ALA A 70 1.17 15.89 1.97
N LEU A 71 2.15 16.57 2.60
CA LEU A 71 2.63 16.30 3.95
C LEU A 71 2.11 17.34 4.95
N THR A 72 1.61 16.87 6.10
CA THR A 72 1.23 17.70 7.25
C THR A 72 1.88 17.14 8.51
N LEU A 73 2.62 17.97 9.24
CA LEU A 73 3.18 17.61 10.55
C LEU A 73 2.25 18.12 11.67
N LEU A 74 1.90 17.26 12.61
CA LEU A 74 1.03 17.52 13.74
C LEU A 74 1.77 17.24 15.06
N ALA A 75 1.71 18.15 16.02
CA ALA A 75 2.15 17.89 17.38
C ALA A 75 1.14 17.02 18.16
N SER A 76 1.53 16.57 19.35
CA SER A 76 0.69 15.75 20.23
C SER A 76 -0.62 16.43 20.64
N ASP A 77 -0.64 17.76 20.72
CA ASP A 77 -1.82 18.59 21.01
C ASP A 77 -2.71 18.84 19.79
N GLY A 78 -2.32 18.35 18.61
CA GLY A 78 -3.04 18.50 17.35
C GLY A 78 -2.70 19.77 16.57
N HIS A 79 -1.81 20.64 17.06
CA HIS A 79 -1.36 21.81 16.32
C HIS A 79 -0.47 21.41 15.13
N THR A 80 -0.72 22.02 13.97
CA THR A 80 0.07 21.80 12.75
C THR A 80 1.37 22.59 12.78
N LEU A 81 2.49 21.93 12.52
CA LEU A 81 3.79 22.58 12.36
C LEU A 81 4.05 22.89 10.87
N PRO A 82 4.75 24.00 10.57
CA PRO A 82 5.00 24.41 9.20
C PRO A 82 6.01 23.50 8.50
N LEU A 83 5.63 23.03 7.30
CA LEU A 83 6.50 22.34 6.36
C LEU A 83 6.70 23.20 5.11
N GLY A 84 7.84 23.03 4.45
CA GLY A 84 8.05 23.50 3.08
C GLY A 84 7.14 22.77 2.10
N PRO A 85 7.05 23.23 0.83
CA PRO A 85 6.28 22.53 -0.19
C PRO A 85 6.82 21.11 -0.36
N THR A 86 5.90 20.15 -0.49
CA THR A 86 6.26 18.77 -0.80
C THR A 86 6.82 18.73 -2.22
N THR A 87 7.97 18.09 -2.38
CA THR A 87 8.62 17.87 -3.66
C THR A 87 8.69 16.39 -3.95
N THR A 88 8.53 16.02 -5.22
CA THR A 88 8.64 14.65 -5.71
C THR A 88 10.00 14.44 -6.37
N ALA A 89 10.67 13.33 -6.07
CA ALA A 89 11.92 12.91 -6.68
C ALA A 89 11.81 11.46 -7.19
N ARG A 90 12.85 11.00 -7.91
CA ARG A 90 12.99 9.61 -8.37
C ARG A 90 11.75 9.10 -9.12
N GLU A 91 11.34 9.87 -10.13
CA GLU A 91 10.18 9.55 -10.97
C GLU A 91 8.87 9.38 -10.16
N GLY A 92 8.78 10.03 -9.00
CA GLY A 92 7.59 9.99 -8.14
C GLY A 92 7.63 8.96 -7.01
N HIS A 93 8.70 8.17 -6.85
CA HIS A 93 8.79 7.19 -5.76
C HIS A 93 9.16 7.80 -4.40
N VAL A 94 9.68 9.03 -4.38
CA VAL A 94 10.11 9.70 -3.15
C VAL A 94 9.42 11.04 -3.06
N ILE A 95 8.84 11.34 -1.90
CA ILE A 95 8.37 12.68 -1.57
C ILE A 95 9.11 13.22 -0.36
N THR A 96 9.41 14.52 -0.39
CA THR A 96 10.12 15.19 0.70
C THR A 96 9.49 16.52 1.05
N ALA A 97 9.51 16.91 2.32
CA ALA A 97 9.18 18.27 2.75
C ALA A 97 10.16 18.76 3.82
N ALA A 98 10.70 19.97 3.64
CA ALA A 98 11.60 20.59 4.60
C ALA A 98 10.86 20.99 5.89
N LEU A 99 11.46 20.75 7.04
CA LEU A 99 10.86 21.07 8.33
C LEU A 99 11.21 22.49 8.78
N LEU A 100 10.23 23.39 8.73
CA LEU A 100 10.41 24.82 8.97
C LEU A 100 10.23 25.17 10.45
N GLY A 101 10.96 26.20 10.90
CA GLY A 101 10.84 26.70 12.27
C GLY A 101 11.47 25.79 13.33
N THR A 102 11.08 26.02 14.58
CA THR A 102 11.52 25.25 15.75
C THR A 102 10.57 24.08 16.02
N VAL A 103 11.12 22.94 16.44
CA VAL A 103 10.37 21.72 16.77
C VAL A 103 10.77 21.35 18.18
N PRO A 104 9.93 21.65 19.19
CA PRO A 104 10.21 21.30 20.57
C PRO A 104 10.37 19.78 20.77
N PRO A 105 11.02 19.33 21.85
CA PRO A 105 11.00 17.92 22.20
C PRO A 105 9.57 17.40 22.42
N GLY A 106 9.21 16.28 21.82
CA GLY A 106 7.87 15.70 21.91
C GLY A 106 7.56 14.67 20.82
N THR A 107 6.34 14.13 20.84
CA THR A 107 5.84 13.18 19.82
C THR A 107 5.03 13.91 18.74
N TYR A 108 5.28 13.55 17.49
CA TYR A 108 4.68 14.15 16.31
C TYR A 108 4.02 13.09 15.42
N ARG A 109 3.00 13.49 14.67
CA ARG A 109 2.37 12.70 13.60
C ARG A 109 2.62 13.35 12.25
N VAL A 110 3.09 12.57 11.30
CA VAL A 110 3.16 12.94 9.90
C VAL A 110 1.96 12.33 9.21
N ARG A 111 1.03 13.17 8.80
CA ARG A 111 -0.06 12.77 7.92
C ARG A 111 0.34 13.04 6.49
N TRP A 112 0.14 12.06 5.61
CA TRP A 112 0.46 12.16 4.20
C TRP A 112 -0.72 11.75 3.33
N GLN A 113 -0.80 12.37 2.15
CA GLN A 113 -1.85 12.11 1.19
C GLN A 113 -1.28 12.15 -0.23
N VAL A 114 -1.35 11.04 -0.95
CA VAL A 114 -0.82 10.91 -2.32
C VAL A 114 -1.76 10.10 -3.20
N THR A 115 -1.64 10.23 -4.52
CA THR A 115 -2.38 9.42 -5.49
C THR A 115 -1.47 8.39 -6.14
N GLY A 116 -1.87 7.12 -6.10
CA GLY A 116 -1.18 5.98 -6.70
C GLY A 116 -1.18 5.99 -8.22
N SER A 117 -0.47 5.03 -8.79
CA SER A 117 -0.38 4.87 -10.24
C SER A 117 -1.67 4.31 -10.87
N ASP A 118 -2.51 3.68 -10.05
CA ASP A 118 -3.88 3.21 -10.31
C ASP A 118 -4.95 4.32 -10.27
N GLY A 119 -4.57 5.51 -9.79
CA GLY A 119 -5.42 6.69 -9.66
C GLY A 119 -6.16 6.81 -8.33
N ASP A 120 -5.85 5.96 -7.36
CA ASP A 120 -6.52 5.99 -6.06
C ASP A 120 -5.74 6.82 -5.06
N GLN A 121 -6.48 7.56 -4.24
CA GLN A 121 -5.90 8.43 -3.25
C GLN A 121 -5.76 7.71 -1.92
N VAL A 122 -4.53 7.64 -1.41
CA VAL A 122 -4.21 7.05 -0.12
C VAL A 122 -3.87 8.16 0.86
N GLU A 123 -4.48 8.08 2.04
CA GLU A 123 -4.19 8.93 3.20
C GLU A 123 -3.89 8.04 4.40
N GLU A 124 -2.69 8.20 4.94
CA GLU A 124 -2.27 7.53 6.17
C GLU A 124 -1.48 8.51 7.05
N GLU A 125 -1.16 8.05 8.25
CA GLU A 125 -0.30 8.77 9.16
C GLU A 125 0.66 7.82 9.85
N PHE A 126 1.84 8.33 10.17
CA PHE A 126 2.79 7.70 11.07
C PHE A 126 3.25 8.69 12.14
N ARG A 127 3.89 8.21 13.19
CA ARG A 127 4.40 9.05 14.27
C ARG A 127 5.90 8.84 14.49
N PHE A 128 6.55 9.86 15.02
CA PHE A 128 7.93 9.82 15.50
C PHE A 128 8.08 10.78 16.68
N ALA A 129 9.16 10.70 17.43
CA ALA A 129 9.47 11.65 18.50
C ALA A 129 10.77 12.42 18.24
N VAL A 130 10.87 13.64 18.76
CA VAL A 130 12.07 14.47 18.75
C VAL A 130 12.52 14.69 20.19
N GLY A 131 13.80 14.49 20.48
CA GLY A 131 14.42 14.79 21.78
C GLY A 131 13.82 14.07 22.99
N THR A 132 12.97 13.07 22.78
CA THR A 132 12.24 12.32 23.82
C THR A 132 11.99 10.89 23.35
N ALA A 133 11.85 9.96 24.30
CA ALA A 133 11.39 8.62 23.99
C ALA A 133 9.90 8.62 23.61
N ILE A 134 9.52 7.75 22.69
CA ILE A 134 8.12 7.48 22.42
C ILE A 134 7.47 6.84 23.66
N THR A 135 6.43 7.48 24.19
CA THR A 135 5.64 6.95 25.30
C THR A 135 4.19 6.78 24.88
N GLY A 136 3.60 5.61 25.16
CA GLY A 136 2.21 5.27 24.84
C GLY A 136 2.01 4.45 23.56
N VAL A 137 0.87 3.76 23.51
CA VAL A 137 0.38 3.05 22.31
C VAL A 137 -0.25 4.09 21.39
N GLY A 138 0.45 4.50 20.34
CA GLY A 138 -0.15 5.30 19.28
C GLY A 138 -1.14 4.45 18.48
N ALA A 139 -2.28 5.03 18.10
CA ALA A 139 -3.16 4.40 17.13
C ALA A 139 -2.35 4.13 15.85
N THR A 140 -2.14 2.86 15.53
CA THR A 140 -1.59 2.43 14.24
C THR A 140 -2.52 2.97 13.15
N GLY A 141 -1.95 3.71 12.20
CA GLY A 141 -2.67 4.32 11.08
C GLY A 141 -3.63 3.34 10.43
N GLY A 142 -4.92 3.50 10.73
CA GLY A 142 -5.97 2.76 10.06
C GLY A 142 -6.23 3.44 8.74
N GLN A 143 -6.10 2.72 7.63
CA GLN A 143 -6.45 3.24 6.31
C GLN A 143 -7.90 3.72 6.31
N LEU A 144 -8.09 4.99 5.98
CA LEU A 144 -9.39 5.63 5.86
C LEU A 144 -9.92 5.38 4.45
N ILE A 145 -11.13 4.81 4.35
CA ILE A 145 -11.82 4.68 3.07
C ILE A 145 -12.07 6.08 2.50
N SER A 146 -11.56 6.36 1.30
CA SER A 146 -11.90 7.59 0.57
C SER A 146 -13.34 7.51 0.04
N TRP A 147 -14.31 7.85 0.91
CA TRP A 147 -15.73 7.79 0.57
C TRP A 147 -16.12 8.64 -0.63
N GLY A 148 -15.43 9.76 -0.84
CA GLY A 148 -15.62 10.64 -2.00
C GLY A 148 -15.25 9.92 -3.30
N GLU A 149 -14.08 9.30 -3.35
CA GLU A 149 -13.62 8.53 -4.52
C GLU A 149 -14.53 7.31 -4.78
N ALA A 150 -14.87 6.56 -3.73
CA ALA A 150 -15.77 5.41 -3.82
C ALA A 150 -17.14 5.81 -4.39
N ALA A 151 -17.67 6.97 -4.00
CA ALA A 151 -18.92 7.49 -4.55
C ALA A 151 -18.81 7.85 -6.04
N LEU A 152 -17.70 8.47 -6.47
CA LEU A 152 -17.47 8.81 -7.87
C LEU A 152 -17.25 7.56 -8.74
N ARG A 153 -16.53 6.56 -8.24
CA ARG A 153 -16.39 5.23 -8.87
C ARG A 153 -17.73 4.52 -8.99
N TRP A 154 -18.57 4.60 -7.97
CA TRP A 154 -19.93 4.07 -8.07
C TRP A 154 -20.73 4.75 -9.20
N VAL A 155 -20.61 6.07 -9.37
CA VAL A 155 -21.23 6.81 -10.50
C VAL A 155 -20.69 6.32 -11.84
N LEU A 156 -19.37 6.13 -11.96
CA LEU A 156 -18.73 5.57 -13.16
C LEU A 156 -19.29 4.17 -13.48
N PHE A 157 -19.27 3.25 -12.51
CA PHE A 157 -19.76 1.89 -12.70
C PHE A 157 -21.26 1.83 -12.98
N ALA A 158 -22.08 2.69 -12.35
CA ALA A 158 -23.50 2.81 -12.67
C ALA A 158 -23.73 3.29 -14.12
N GLY A 159 -22.97 4.28 -14.58
CA GLY A 159 -22.99 4.74 -15.96
C GLY A 159 -22.56 3.65 -16.95
N LEU A 160 -21.43 2.99 -16.67
CA LEU A 160 -20.86 1.92 -17.50
C LEU A 160 -21.80 0.71 -17.61
N THR A 161 -22.35 0.24 -16.50
CA THR A 161 -23.28 -0.91 -16.47
C THR A 161 -24.55 -0.62 -17.29
N LEU A 162 -25.18 0.54 -17.08
CA LEU A 162 -26.37 0.95 -17.83
C LEU A 162 -26.08 1.20 -19.31
N ALA A 163 -24.90 1.71 -19.66
CA ALA A 163 -24.51 1.94 -21.05
C ALA A 163 -24.19 0.63 -21.77
N LEU A 164 -23.25 -0.16 -21.25
CA LEU A 164 -22.77 -1.38 -21.91
C LEU A 164 -23.85 -2.47 -21.95
N GLY A 165 -24.49 -2.76 -20.81
CA GLY A 165 -25.60 -3.70 -20.76
C GLY A 165 -26.84 -3.17 -21.50
N GLY A 166 -27.04 -1.85 -21.56
CA GLY A 166 -28.09 -1.23 -22.36
C GLY A 166 -27.93 -1.46 -23.86
N VAL A 167 -26.71 -1.33 -24.41
CA VAL A 167 -26.42 -1.61 -25.83
C VAL A 167 -26.77 -3.07 -26.19
N LEU A 168 -26.45 -4.02 -25.31
CA LEU A 168 -26.76 -5.43 -25.52
C LEU A 168 -28.26 -5.71 -25.31
N GLY A 169 -28.86 -5.16 -24.26
CA GLY A 169 -30.29 -5.30 -23.97
C GLY A 169 -31.18 -4.76 -25.09
N GLU A 170 -30.78 -3.66 -25.74
CA GLU A 170 -31.47 -3.10 -26.89
C GLU A 170 -31.60 -4.10 -28.04
N ARG A 171 -30.66 -5.05 -28.21
CA ARG A 171 -30.74 -6.09 -29.26
C ARG A 171 -31.97 -7.00 -29.11
N PHE A 172 -32.36 -7.31 -27.88
CA PHE A 172 -33.57 -8.10 -27.62
C PHE A 172 -34.84 -7.34 -28.00
N SER A 173 -34.91 -6.05 -27.63
CA SER A 173 -36.07 -5.23 -27.97
C SER A 173 -36.13 -4.85 -29.45
N THR A 174 -34.99 -4.64 -30.09
CA THR A 174 -34.92 -4.28 -31.52
C THR A 174 -35.24 -5.47 -32.41
N SER A 175 -34.80 -6.69 -32.05
CA SER A 175 -35.23 -7.92 -32.75
C SER A 175 -36.75 -8.12 -32.65
N ALA A 176 -37.34 -8.01 -31.45
CA ALA A 176 -38.79 -8.09 -31.28
C ALA A 176 -39.56 -7.03 -32.10
N ARG A 177 -39.04 -5.80 -32.18
CA ARG A 177 -39.65 -4.71 -32.96
C ARG A 177 -39.48 -4.84 -34.47
N ARG A 178 -38.45 -5.56 -34.95
CA ARG A 178 -38.31 -5.88 -36.38
C ARG A 178 -39.41 -6.84 -36.82
N GLU A 179 -39.76 -7.79 -35.96
CA GLU A 179 -40.85 -8.73 -36.20
C GLU A 179 -42.22 -8.06 -36.04
N ASN A 180 -42.38 -7.23 -35.01
CA ASN A 180 -43.62 -6.49 -34.76
C ASN A 180 -43.36 -4.99 -34.58
N SER A 181 -43.51 -4.24 -35.66
CA SER A 181 -43.27 -2.79 -35.70
C SER A 181 -44.27 -1.97 -34.87
N ARG A 182 -45.42 -2.54 -34.50
CA ARG A 182 -46.46 -1.90 -33.67
C ARG A 182 -46.06 -1.80 -32.20
N LEU A 183 -45.05 -2.57 -31.76
CA LEU A 183 -44.56 -2.51 -30.39
C LEU A 183 -44.02 -1.10 -30.05
N PRO A 184 -44.43 -0.51 -28.90
CA PRO A 184 -43.96 0.80 -28.46
C PRO A 184 -42.44 0.88 -28.44
N ALA A 185 -41.87 1.94 -29.03
CA ALA A 185 -40.44 2.16 -29.00
C ALA A 185 -39.98 2.52 -27.57
N LEU A 186 -38.92 1.86 -27.11
CA LEU A 186 -38.30 2.16 -25.83
C LEU A 186 -37.30 3.30 -25.99
N ARG A 187 -37.38 4.33 -25.15
CA ARG A 187 -36.33 5.35 -25.06
C ARG A 187 -35.04 4.69 -24.58
N SER A 188 -34.00 4.78 -25.40
CA SER A 188 -32.65 4.32 -25.07
C SER A 188 -32.10 5.05 -23.85
N TRP A 189 -31.54 4.28 -22.92
CA TRP A 189 -30.81 4.79 -21.77
C TRP A 189 -29.30 4.85 -22.01
N VAL A 190 -28.79 4.39 -23.15
CA VAL A 190 -27.36 4.41 -23.46
C VAL A 190 -26.79 5.83 -23.45
N PRO A 191 -27.39 6.86 -24.13
CA PRO A 191 -26.84 8.20 -24.08
C PRO A 191 -26.76 8.83 -22.67
N PRO A 192 -27.85 8.86 -21.87
CA PRO A 192 -27.74 9.41 -20.52
C PRO A 192 -26.81 8.57 -19.63
N ALA A 193 -26.76 7.24 -19.79
CA ALA A 193 -25.83 6.41 -19.03
C ALA A 193 -24.36 6.70 -19.36
N THR A 194 -24.02 6.91 -20.64
CA THR A 194 -22.66 7.33 -21.03
C THR A 194 -22.30 8.71 -20.47
N LEU A 195 -23.27 9.62 -20.34
CA LEU A 195 -23.03 10.93 -19.70
C LEU A 195 -22.82 10.80 -18.19
N VAL A 196 -23.57 9.92 -17.51
CA VAL A 196 -23.37 9.63 -16.09
C VAL A 196 -21.97 9.06 -15.85
N GLY A 197 -21.56 8.07 -16.66
CA GLY A 197 -20.21 7.53 -16.59
C GLY A 197 -19.14 8.60 -16.86
N LEU A 198 -19.35 9.44 -17.89
CA LEU A 198 -18.43 10.54 -18.21
C LEU A 198 -18.34 11.56 -17.08
N ALA A 199 -19.46 11.90 -16.43
CA ALA A 199 -19.46 12.78 -15.27
C ALA A 199 -18.68 12.19 -14.10
N GLY A 200 -18.79 10.87 -13.86
CA GLY A 200 -17.99 10.16 -12.87
C GLY A 200 -16.48 10.27 -13.14
N VAL A 201 -16.04 9.97 -14.36
CA VAL A 201 -14.61 10.07 -14.75
C VAL A 201 -14.09 11.50 -14.70
N LEU A 202 -14.88 12.48 -15.16
CA LEU A 202 -14.48 13.89 -15.09
C LEU A 202 -14.36 14.37 -13.64
N ALA A 203 -15.23 13.90 -12.75
CA ALA A 203 -15.13 14.21 -11.33
C ALA A 203 -13.91 13.54 -10.68
N LEU A 204 -13.58 12.29 -11.06
CA LEU A 204 -12.33 11.63 -10.63
C LEU A 204 -11.10 12.40 -11.13
N ALA A 205 -11.11 12.89 -12.37
CA ALA A 205 -10.04 13.73 -12.91
C ALA A 205 -9.91 15.06 -12.14
N VAL A 206 -11.01 15.66 -11.72
CA VAL A 206 -10.99 16.86 -10.84
C VAL A 206 -10.41 16.51 -9.48
N LEU A 207 -10.77 15.36 -8.90
CA LEU A 207 -10.23 14.90 -7.62
C LEU A 207 -8.70 14.70 -7.71
N LEU A 208 -8.21 14.04 -8.77
CA LEU A 208 -6.77 13.87 -9.03
C LEU A 208 -6.05 15.22 -9.13
N VAL A 209 -6.59 16.16 -9.91
CA VAL A 209 -5.99 17.51 -10.06
C VAL A 209 -6.03 18.29 -8.74
N ALA A 210 -7.09 18.14 -7.96
CA ALA A 210 -7.21 18.78 -6.66
C ALA A 210 -6.18 18.23 -5.65
N GLY A 211 -5.98 16.90 -5.62
CA GLY A 211 -4.97 16.26 -4.76
C GLY A 211 -3.54 16.57 -5.18
N ALA A 212 -3.27 16.64 -6.48
CA ALA A 212 -1.97 17.01 -7.02
C ALA A 212 -1.68 18.52 -6.98
N GLU A 213 -2.71 19.34 -6.80
CA GLU A 213 -2.70 20.80 -6.98
C GLU A 213 -2.08 21.27 -8.33
N THR A 214 -2.11 20.42 -9.36
CA THR A 214 -1.60 20.72 -10.69
C THR A 214 -2.39 19.99 -11.78
N PRO A 215 -2.78 20.66 -12.89
CA PRO A 215 -3.42 19.99 -14.01
C PRO A 215 -2.48 19.01 -14.71
N ALA A 216 -1.17 19.13 -14.50
CA ALA A 216 -0.17 18.28 -15.13
C ALA A 216 -0.29 16.80 -14.73
N ALA A 217 -0.91 16.52 -13.58
CA ALA A 217 -1.26 15.17 -13.14
C ALA A 217 -2.07 14.38 -14.18
N LEU A 218 -2.84 15.05 -15.04
CA LEU A 218 -3.63 14.39 -16.09
C LEU A 218 -2.79 13.79 -17.23
N TRP A 219 -1.57 14.26 -17.44
CA TRP A 219 -0.71 13.79 -18.55
C TRP A 219 0.68 13.34 -18.13
N GLN A 220 1.13 13.64 -16.91
CA GLN A 220 2.42 13.19 -16.39
C GLN A 220 2.34 11.80 -15.72
N GLY A 221 1.19 11.50 -15.09
CA GLY A 221 1.00 10.26 -14.34
C GLY A 221 0.16 9.22 -15.08
N ARG A 222 0.40 7.94 -14.76
CA ARG A 222 -0.38 6.79 -15.25
C ARG A 222 -1.87 6.93 -14.90
N ALA A 223 -2.18 7.38 -13.68
CA ALA A 223 -3.54 7.70 -13.23
C ALA A 223 -4.27 8.64 -14.21
N GLY A 224 -3.61 9.72 -14.62
CA GLY A 224 -4.13 10.67 -15.60
C GLY A 224 -4.39 10.03 -16.97
N HIS A 225 -3.49 9.17 -17.44
CA HIS A 225 -3.65 8.46 -18.73
C HIS A 225 -4.83 7.48 -18.71
N VAL A 226 -5.04 6.78 -17.60
CA VAL A 226 -6.17 5.88 -17.39
C VAL A 226 -7.49 6.66 -17.44
N LEU A 227 -7.62 7.73 -16.65
CA LEU A 227 -8.80 8.59 -16.65
C LEU A 227 -9.05 9.22 -18.03
N PHE A 228 -7.99 9.60 -18.75
CA PHE A 228 -8.10 10.10 -20.11
C PHE A 228 -8.64 9.05 -21.08
N ALA A 229 -8.16 7.81 -21.00
CA ALA A 229 -8.66 6.70 -21.82
C ALA A 229 -10.13 6.39 -21.55
N GLU A 230 -10.53 6.38 -20.27
CA GLU A 230 -11.92 6.17 -19.86
C GLU A 230 -12.84 7.30 -20.34
N GLY A 231 -12.41 8.55 -20.12
CA GLY A 231 -13.15 9.75 -20.54
C GLY A 231 -13.32 9.82 -22.06
N LEU A 232 -12.26 9.53 -22.81
CA LEU A 232 -12.31 9.46 -24.27
C LEU A 232 -13.22 8.32 -24.74
N GLY A 233 -13.13 7.14 -24.12
CA GLY A 233 -14.02 6.00 -24.39
C GLY A 233 -15.49 6.38 -24.19
N LEU A 234 -15.84 6.99 -23.06
CA LEU A 234 -17.20 7.43 -22.75
C LEU A 234 -17.69 8.54 -23.68
N ALA A 235 -16.84 9.51 -24.03
CA ALA A 235 -17.19 10.57 -24.97
C ALA A 235 -17.45 10.04 -26.38
N VAL A 236 -16.61 9.11 -26.87
CA VAL A 236 -16.80 8.44 -28.17
C VAL A 236 -18.06 7.57 -28.14
N ALA A 237 -18.29 6.83 -27.06
CA ALA A 237 -19.51 6.04 -26.85
C ALA A 237 -20.77 6.94 -26.90
N PHE A 238 -20.75 8.08 -26.21
CA PHE A 238 -21.83 9.05 -26.24
C PHE A 238 -22.09 9.57 -27.66
N GLY A 239 -21.03 9.99 -28.38
CA GLY A 239 -21.13 10.47 -29.77
C GLY A 239 -21.73 9.43 -30.73
N LEU A 240 -21.32 8.16 -30.60
CA LEU A 240 -21.90 7.04 -31.34
C LEU A 240 -23.37 6.80 -30.96
N SER A 241 -23.71 6.99 -29.68
CA SER A 241 -25.05 6.74 -29.16
C SER A 241 -26.10 7.75 -29.63
N ILE A 242 -25.71 8.99 -29.92
CA ILE A 242 -26.61 10.07 -30.39
C ILE A 242 -26.59 10.25 -31.92
N ALA A 243 -25.77 9.48 -32.64
CA ALA A 243 -25.65 9.60 -34.08
C ALA A 243 -26.98 9.30 -34.80
N ARG A 244 -27.37 10.20 -35.72
CA ARG A 244 -28.69 10.35 -36.40
C ARG A 244 -29.35 9.12 -37.05
N ARG A 245 -28.74 7.93 -37.02
CA ARG A 245 -29.28 6.73 -37.67
C ARG A 245 -29.46 5.52 -36.76
N GLY A 246 -29.17 5.63 -35.46
CA GLY A 246 -29.37 4.54 -34.47
C GLY A 246 -28.47 3.30 -34.67
N ARG A 247 -28.11 2.95 -35.91
CA ARG A 247 -27.22 1.83 -36.28
C ARG A 247 -25.83 1.92 -35.69
N TRP A 248 -25.38 3.12 -35.36
CA TRP A 248 -24.06 3.36 -34.75
C TRP A 248 -24.08 3.11 -33.23
N ARG A 249 -25.25 3.04 -32.59
CA ARG A 249 -25.36 2.74 -31.15
C ARG A 249 -24.74 1.40 -30.78
N ALA A 250 -24.92 0.39 -31.63
CA ALA A 250 -24.32 -0.93 -31.39
C ALA A 250 -22.78 -0.87 -31.31
N TRP A 251 -22.17 0.10 -31.98
CA TRP A 251 -20.72 0.31 -31.96
C TRP A 251 -20.24 1.04 -30.70
N ALA A 252 -21.13 1.60 -29.88
CA ALA A 252 -20.75 2.20 -28.60
C ALA A 252 -20.18 1.15 -27.61
N ALA A 253 -20.44 -0.14 -27.82
CA ALA A 253 -19.83 -1.21 -27.04
C ALA A 253 -18.29 -1.22 -27.14
N VAL A 254 -17.71 -0.87 -28.30
CA VAL A 254 -16.25 -0.90 -28.51
C VAL A 254 -15.52 0.10 -27.61
N PRO A 255 -15.84 1.40 -27.61
CA PRO A 255 -15.19 2.34 -26.70
C PRO A 255 -15.61 2.15 -25.23
N LEU A 256 -16.76 1.54 -24.94
CA LEU A 256 -17.10 1.13 -23.56
C LEU A 256 -16.21 -0.03 -23.07
N SER A 257 -15.78 -0.94 -23.95
CA SER A 257 -14.79 -1.97 -23.61
C SER A 257 -13.43 -1.37 -23.26
N VAL A 258 -13.07 -0.19 -23.78
CA VAL A 258 -11.83 0.50 -23.36
C VAL A 258 -11.89 0.90 -21.90
N VAL A 259 -13.05 1.38 -21.42
CA VAL A 259 -13.27 1.69 -19.99
C VAL A 259 -13.10 0.42 -19.15
N VAL A 260 -13.69 -0.71 -19.58
CA VAL A 260 -13.56 -1.99 -18.88
C VAL A 260 -12.09 -2.44 -18.78
N VAL A 261 -11.33 -2.31 -19.86
CA VAL A 261 -9.92 -2.70 -19.88
C VAL A 261 -9.06 -1.76 -19.03
N ALA A 262 -9.33 -0.46 -19.06
CA ALA A 262 -8.66 0.53 -18.21
C ALA A 262 -8.84 0.19 -16.71
N GLU A 263 -10.07 -0.13 -16.30
CA GLU A 263 -10.38 -0.62 -14.96
C GLU A 263 -9.70 -1.95 -14.62
N GLY A 264 -9.57 -2.85 -15.61
CA GLY A 264 -8.81 -4.08 -15.44
C GLY A 264 -7.32 -3.83 -15.18
N LEU A 265 -6.70 -2.93 -15.95
CA LEU A 265 -5.26 -2.63 -15.88
C LEU A 265 -4.83 -1.98 -14.57
N ARG A 266 -5.75 -1.32 -13.86
CA ARG A 266 -5.51 -0.72 -12.53
C ARG A 266 -6.03 -1.58 -11.36
N SER A 267 -6.53 -2.77 -11.64
CA SER A 267 -7.15 -3.62 -10.60
C SER A 267 -6.14 -4.31 -9.69
N HIS A 268 -6.50 -4.54 -8.42
CA HIS A 268 -5.69 -5.32 -7.48
C HIS A 268 -5.24 -6.69 -8.02
N ALA A 269 -6.11 -7.37 -8.78
CA ALA A 269 -5.75 -8.65 -9.38
C ALA A 269 -4.58 -8.54 -10.38
N ASN A 270 -4.51 -7.43 -11.12
CA ASN A 270 -3.42 -7.17 -12.07
C ASN A 270 -2.09 -6.91 -11.36
N VAL A 271 -2.14 -6.43 -10.13
CA VAL A 271 -0.95 -6.20 -9.31
C VAL A 271 -0.42 -7.52 -8.78
N ALA A 272 -1.32 -8.38 -8.28
CA ALA A 272 -0.96 -9.73 -7.87
C ALA A 272 -0.45 -10.60 -9.06
N THR A 273 -1.05 -10.43 -10.24
CA THR A 273 -0.71 -11.20 -11.45
C THR A 273 -0.79 -10.32 -12.71
N PRO A 274 0.30 -9.63 -13.10
CA PRO A 274 0.31 -8.74 -14.25
C PRO A 274 -0.22 -9.38 -15.54
N GLY A 275 -1.07 -8.65 -16.25
CA GLY A 275 -1.75 -9.09 -17.48
C GLY A 275 -2.95 -10.01 -17.21
N TRP A 276 -2.73 -11.13 -16.52
CA TRP A 276 -3.80 -12.10 -16.21
C TRP A 276 -4.86 -11.51 -15.29
N GLY A 277 -4.44 -10.79 -14.25
CA GLY A 277 -5.35 -10.10 -13.35
C GLY A 277 -6.14 -8.99 -14.03
N ALA A 278 -5.53 -8.24 -14.96
CA ALA A 278 -6.26 -7.26 -15.76
C ALA A 278 -7.33 -7.91 -16.64
N LEU A 279 -7.01 -9.04 -17.28
CA LEU A 279 -7.96 -9.81 -18.06
C LEU A 279 -9.09 -10.33 -17.17
N LEU A 280 -8.76 -10.91 -16.01
CA LEU A 280 -9.72 -11.46 -15.05
C LEU A 280 -10.71 -10.39 -14.58
N THR A 281 -10.22 -9.23 -14.14
CA THR A 281 -11.07 -8.12 -13.71
C THR A 281 -11.88 -7.54 -14.87
N SER A 282 -11.30 -7.40 -16.06
CA SER A 282 -12.02 -6.93 -17.26
C SER A 282 -13.19 -7.86 -17.60
N VAL A 283 -12.95 -9.17 -17.54
CA VAL A 283 -13.96 -10.21 -17.78
C VAL A 283 -15.06 -10.14 -16.71
N HIS A 284 -14.70 -10.01 -15.43
CA HIS A 284 -15.65 -9.86 -14.33
C HIS A 284 -16.52 -8.60 -14.52
N LEU A 285 -15.89 -7.44 -14.72
CA LEU A 285 -16.56 -6.16 -14.86
C LEU A 285 -17.46 -6.12 -16.10
N ALA A 286 -17.00 -6.63 -17.25
CA ALA A 286 -17.83 -6.76 -18.45
C ALA A 286 -19.07 -7.63 -18.18
N ALA A 287 -18.89 -8.77 -17.52
CA ALA A 287 -19.99 -9.69 -17.22
C ALA A 287 -21.03 -9.05 -16.29
N VAL A 288 -20.60 -8.35 -15.23
CA VAL A 288 -21.48 -7.59 -14.33
C VAL A 288 -22.20 -6.47 -15.08
N ALA A 289 -21.46 -5.67 -15.87
CA ALA A 289 -22.04 -4.55 -16.63
C ALA A 289 -23.11 -5.02 -17.62
N ILE A 290 -22.85 -6.13 -18.33
CA ILE A 290 -23.81 -6.74 -19.24
C ILE A 290 -25.01 -7.28 -18.47
N TRP A 291 -24.79 -7.99 -17.36
CA TRP A 291 -25.85 -8.59 -16.55
C TRP A 291 -26.82 -7.54 -16.01
N VAL A 292 -26.31 -6.56 -15.26
CA VAL A 292 -27.11 -5.54 -14.58
C VAL A 292 -27.78 -4.58 -15.58
N GLY A 293 -27.05 -4.14 -16.60
CA GLY A 293 -27.60 -3.22 -17.60
C GLY A 293 -28.65 -3.89 -18.49
N ALA A 294 -28.43 -5.14 -18.91
CA ALA A 294 -29.42 -5.88 -19.69
C ALA A 294 -30.69 -6.17 -18.87
N LEU A 295 -30.56 -6.50 -17.57
CA LEU A 295 -31.70 -6.68 -16.66
C LEU A 295 -32.54 -5.40 -16.61
N THR A 296 -31.89 -4.25 -16.42
CA THR A 296 -32.56 -2.96 -16.31
C THR A 296 -33.33 -2.62 -17.60
N HIS A 297 -32.71 -2.87 -18.76
CA HIS A 297 -33.37 -2.69 -20.06
C HIS A 297 -34.56 -3.64 -20.25
N VAL A 298 -34.39 -4.91 -19.91
CA VAL A 298 -35.42 -5.95 -20.02
C VAL A 298 -36.59 -5.64 -19.10
N ALA A 299 -36.35 -5.23 -17.85
CA ALA A 299 -37.39 -4.82 -16.92
C ALA A 299 -38.24 -3.66 -17.47
N ARG A 300 -37.60 -2.66 -18.09
CA ARG A 300 -38.29 -1.56 -18.79
C ARG A 300 -39.11 -2.07 -19.98
N ALA A 301 -38.56 -2.97 -20.78
CA ALA A 301 -39.27 -3.57 -21.91
C ALA A 301 -40.51 -4.36 -21.45
N VAL A 302 -40.39 -5.16 -20.39
CA VAL A 302 -41.49 -5.93 -19.80
C VAL A 302 -42.59 -5.00 -19.29
N LEU A 303 -42.25 -3.89 -18.63
CA LEU A 303 -43.22 -2.92 -18.14
C LEU A 303 -43.96 -2.18 -19.27
N ALA A 304 -43.21 -1.79 -20.32
CA ALA A 304 -43.76 -1.09 -21.47
C ALA A 304 -44.65 -2.00 -22.34
N TRP A 305 -44.25 -3.26 -22.50
CA TRP A 305 -44.93 -4.24 -23.35
C TRP A 305 -45.81 -5.21 -22.55
N ARG A 306 -46.22 -4.84 -21.32
CA ARG A 306 -46.98 -5.72 -20.40
C ARG A 306 -48.27 -6.32 -20.97
N ARG A 307 -48.85 -5.69 -21.99
CA ARG A 307 -50.05 -6.17 -22.70
C ARG A 307 -49.73 -7.13 -23.85
N GLU A 308 -48.48 -7.14 -24.32
CA GLU A 308 -47.98 -7.91 -25.47
C GLU A 308 -47.19 -9.13 -24.99
N ARG A 309 -47.91 -10.16 -24.51
CA ARG A 309 -47.32 -11.37 -23.91
C ARG A 309 -46.23 -12.04 -24.77
N PRO A 310 -46.37 -12.17 -26.12
CA PRO A 310 -45.33 -12.76 -26.96
C PRO A 310 -44.02 -11.96 -26.94
N ALA A 311 -44.10 -10.63 -27.01
CA ALA A 311 -42.92 -9.76 -26.98
C ALA A 311 -42.20 -9.81 -25.62
N VAL A 312 -42.96 -9.85 -24.53
CA VAL A 312 -42.44 -10.03 -23.17
C VAL A 312 -41.69 -11.36 -23.04
N ARG A 313 -42.29 -12.47 -23.54
CA ARG A 313 -41.66 -13.80 -23.52
C ARG A 313 -40.36 -13.82 -24.33
N TRP A 314 -40.34 -13.19 -25.51
CA TRP A 314 -39.15 -13.10 -26.36
C TRP A 314 -37.99 -12.42 -25.65
N VAL A 315 -38.21 -11.23 -25.10
CA VAL A 315 -37.16 -10.45 -24.42
C VAL A 315 -36.68 -11.16 -23.14
N LEU A 316 -37.60 -11.73 -22.36
CA LEU A 316 -37.24 -12.53 -21.17
C LEU A 316 -36.44 -13.78 -21.53
N ALA A 317 -36.81 -14.52 -22.58
CA ALA A 317 -36.09 -15.72 -23.00
C ALA A 317 -34.66 -15.39 -23.46
N GLY A 318 -34.49 -14.31 -24.23
CA GLY A 318 -33.17 -13.82 -24.64
C GLY A 318 -32.30 -13.43 -23.44
N TYR A 319 -32.88 -12.67 -22.51
CA TYR A 319 -32.18 -12.26 -21.29
C TYR A 319 -31.81 -13.44 -20.40
N VAL A 320 -32.70 -14.40 -20.15
CA VAL A 320 -32.42 -15.54 -19.26
C VAL A 320 -31.26 -16.39 -19.77
N ARG A 321 -31.16 -16.62 -21.09
CA ARG A 321 -30.02 -17.33 -21.70
C ARG A 321 -28.72 -16.57 -21.51
N LEU A 322 -28.73 -15.26 -21.76
CA LEU A 322 -27.56 -14.40 -21.54
C LEU A 322 -27.16 -14.39 -20.05
N ALA A 323 -28.13 -14.17 -19.17
CA ALA A 323 -27.96 -14.03 -17.72
C ALA A 323 -27.30 -15.28 -17.11
N ALA A 324 -27.61 -16.49 -17.58
CA ALA A 324 -26.97 -17.70 -17.09
C ALA A 324 -25.46 -17.73 -17.36
N TRP A 325 -25.04 -17.41 -18.59
CA TRP A 325 -23.63 -17.39 -18.98
C TRP A 325 -22.85 -16.26 -18.29
N VAL A 326 -23.39 -15.04 -18.28
CA VAL A 326 -22.70 -13.92 -17.61
C VAL A 326 -22.66 -14.12 -16.10
N PHE A 327 -23.69 -14.71 -15.48
CA PHE A 327 -23.65 -15.04 -14.05
C PHE A 327 -22.58 -16.10 -13.74
N ALA A 328 -22.48 -17.16 -14.56
CA ALA A 328 -21.41 -18.15 -14.42
C ALA A 328 -20.03 -17.48 -14.49
N LEU A 329 -19.84 -16.56 -15.45
CA LEU A 329 -18.60 -15.81 -15.60
C LEU A 329 -18.30 -14.90 -14.41
N VAL A 330 -19.31 -14.21 -13.86
CA VAL A 330 -19.16 -13.38 -12.65
C VAL A 330 -18.75 -14.23 -11.45
N VAL A 331 -19.38 -15.39 -11.24
CA VAL A 331 -19.07 -16.29 -10.13
C VAL A 331 -17.66 -16.86 -10.28
N THR A 332 -17.30 -17.39 -11.46
CA THR A 332 -15.98 -18.01 -11.65
C THR A 332 -14.87 -16.97 -11.54
N SER A 333 -14.98 -15.84 -12.23
CA SER A 333 -13.97 -14.78 -12.13
C SER A 333 -13.90 -14.19 -10.73
N GLY A 334 -15.02 -14.00 -10.04
CA GLY A 334 -15.05 -13.49 -8.66
C GLY A 334 -14.41 -14.44 -7.65
N VAL A 335 -14.64 -15.75 -7.78
CA VAL A 335 -13.98 -16.77 -6.93
C VAL A 335 -12.48 -16.78 -7.17
N VAL A 336 -12.04 -16.76 -8.44
CA VAL A 336 -10.61 -16.72 -8.76
C VAL A 336 -9.97 -15.44 -8.21
N SER A 337 -10.59 -14.27 -8.39
CA SER A 337 -10.09 -13.01 -7.82
C SER A 337 -10.01 -13.05 -6.30
N ALA A 338 -11.02 -13.61 -5.61
CA ALA A 338 -11.02 -13.70 -4.16
C ALA A 338 -9.89 -14.60 -3.62
N LEU A 339 -9.66 -15.75 -4.26
CA LEU A 339 -8.57 -16.66 -3.90
C LEU A 339 -7.18 -16.07 -4.17
N LEU A 340 -7.05 -15.21 -5.19
CA LEU A 340 -5.80 -14.51 -5.48
C LEU A 340 -5.47 -13.40 -4.49
N LEU A 341 -6.50 -12.74 -3.92
CA LEU A 341 -6.32 -11.47 -3.18
C LEU A 341 -6.49 -11.59 -1.66
N VAL A 342 -7.14 -12.63 -1.16
CA VAL A 342 -7.52 -12.69 0.27
C VAL A 342 -7.15 -14.04 0.89
N PRO A 343 -6.16 -14.09 1.81
CA PRO A 343 -5.93 -15.29 2.60
C PRO A 343 -7.10 -15.51 3.57
N VAL A 344 -7.41 -16.78 3.86
CA VAL A 344 -8.60 -17.15 4.66
C VAL A 344 -8.58 -16.51 6.05
N SER A 345 -7.39 -16.37 6.65
CA SER A 345 -7.19 -15.71 7.94
C SER A 345 -7.54 -14.22 7.94
N ALA A 346 -7.46 -13.55 6.78
CA ALA A 346 -7.72 -12.11 6.65
C ALA A 346 -9.19 -11.79 6.33
N LEU A 347 -10.02 -12.78 5.99
CA LEU A 347 -11.41 -12.57 5.56
C LEU A 347 -12.28 -11.89 6.62
N LEU A 348 -12.06 -12.19 7.90
CA LEU A 348 -12.88 -11.66 9.00
C LEU A 348 -12.23 -10.47 9.72
N THR A 349 -10.92 -10.35 9.63
CA THR A 349 -10.13 -9.38 10.39
C THR A 349 -9.87 -8.08 9.63
N THR A 350 -9.88 -8.12 8.29
CA THR A 350 -9.59 -6.95 7.45
C THR A 350 -10.87 -6.28 6.93
N THR A 351 -10.82 -4.96 6.75
CA THR A 351 -11.91 -4.19 6.13
C THR A 351 -12.25 -4.73 4.74
N TYR A 352 -11.22 -5.05 3.94
CA TYR A 352 -11.41 -5.64 2.61
C TYR A 352 -12.19 -6.96 2.66
N GLY A 353 -11.78 -7.87 3.55
CA GLY A 353 -12.45 -9.16 3.75
C GLY A 353 -13.91 -9.00 4.20
N GLN A 354 -14.17 -8.09 5.14
CA GLN A 354 -15.53 -7.82 5.63
C GLN A 354 -16.44 -7.26 4.54
N VAL A 355 -15.98 -6.28 3.74
CA VAL A 355 -16.75 -5.72 2.63
C VAL A 355 -17.01 -6.78 1.55
N LEU A 356 -16.03 -7.65 1.27
CA LEU A 356 -16.18 -8.78 0.34
C LEU A 356 -17.26 -9.76 0.80
N LEU A 357 -17.31 -10.10 2.09
CA LEU A 357 -18.32 -10.98 2.66
C LEU A 357 -19.73 -10.38 2.56
N ILE A 358 -19.88 -9.08 2.86
CA ILE A 358 -21.16 -8.38 2.70
C ILE A 358 -21.58 -8.41 1.21
N LYS A 359 -20.65 -8.14 0.29
CA LYS A 359 -20.93 -8.21 -1.16
C LYS A 359 -21.37 -9.61 -1.58
N LEU A 360 -20.70 -10.67 -1.09
CA LEU A 360 -21.05 -12.05 -1.39
C LEU A 360 -22.47 -12.40 -0.90
N ALA A 361 -22.81 -11.99 0.33
CA ALA A 361 -24.16 -12.16 0.87
C ALA A 361 -25.23 -11.48 0.00
N LEU A 362 -24.97 -10.24 -0.44
CA LEU A 362 -25.89 -9.52 -1.35
C LEU A 362 -26.01 -10.20 -2.72
N VAL A 363 -24.92 -10.75 -3.28
CA VAL A 363 -24.96 -11.51 -4.54
C VAL A 363 -25.80 -12.78 -4.40
N ILE A 364 -25.69 -13.49 -3.27
CA ILE A 364 -26.52 -14.66 -2.96
C ILE A 364 -28.01 -14.26 -2.90
N VAL A 365 -28.33 -13.16 -2.23
CA VAL A 365 -29.69 -12.62 -2.17
C VAL A 365 -30.22 -12.26 -3.57
N ALA A 366 -29.41 -11.58 -4.40
CA ALA A 366 -29.78 -11.24 -5.77
C ALA A 366 -30.04 -12.50 -6.62
N ALA A 367 -29.19 -13.52 -6.52
CA ALA A 367 -29.38 -14.79 -7.20
C ALA A 367 -30.67 -15.50 -6.75
N GLY A 368 -30.97 -15.49 -5.44
CA GLY A 368 -32.21 -16.02 -4.89
C GLY A 368 -33.45 -15.31 -5.44
N LEU A 369 -33.43 -13.97 -5.48
CA LEU A 369 -34.51 -13.15 -6.07
C LEU A 369 -34.68 -13.43 -7.57
N ALA A 370 -33.59 -13.61 -8.31
CA ALA A 370 -33.63 -14.00 -9.72
C ALA A 370 -34.30 -15.38 -9.93
N VAL A 371 -33.98 -16.36 -9.08
CA VAL A 371 -34.62 -17.68 -9.10
C VAL A 371 -36.11 -17.57 -8.75
N ILE A 372 -36.47 -16.80 -7.73
CA ILE A 372 -37.88 -16.55 -7.36
C ILE A 372 -38.64 -15.91 -8.53
N ALA A 373 -38.05 -14.91 -9.19
CA ALA A 373 -38.63 -14.27 -10.37
C ALA A 373 -38.85 -15.28 -11.51
N ARG A 374 -37.86 -16.15 -11.78
CA ARG A 374 -37.98 -17.22 -12.80
C ARG A 374 -39.09 -18.21 -12.47
N LEU A 375 -39.18 -18.68 -11.23
CA LEU A 375 -40.22 -19.62 -10.79
C LEU A 375 -41.61 -18.98 -10.79
N ALA A 376 -41.72 -17.69 -10.45
CA ALA A 376 -42.96 -16.94 -10.53
C ALA A 376 -43.41 -16.74 -12.00
N ALA A 377 -42.46 -16.45 -12.90
CA ALA A 377 -42.73 -16.32 -14.33
C ALA A 377 -43.26 -17.62 -14.94
N ARG A 378 -42.67 -18.78 -14.60
CA ARG A 378 -43.16 -20.11 -15.02
C ARG A 378 -44.58 -20.39 -14.57
N ARG A 379 -44.97 -19.87 -13.39
CA ARG A 379 -46.32 -20.01 -12.80
C ARG A 379 -47.28 -18.88 -13.19
N GLY A 380 -46.89 -17.98 -14.10
CA GLY A 380 -47.74 -16.87 -14.56
C GLY A 380 -47.99 -15.76 -13.53
N ARG A 381 -47.24 -15.69 -12.42
CA ARG A 381 -47.45 -14.73 -11.32
C ARG A 381 -46.70 -13.41 -11.56
N THR A 382 -47.27 -12.54 -12.38
CA THR A 382 -46.64 -11.27 -12.82
C THR A 382 -46.28 -10.31 -11.71
N ASP A 383 -47.09 -10.22 -10.64
CA ASP A 383 -46.81 -9.31 -9.52
C ASP A 383 -45.58 -9.73 -8.73
N ARG A 384 -45.42 -11.04 -8.48
CA ARG A 384 -44.22 -11.59 -7.84
C ARG A 384 -42.97 -11.38 -8.68
N VAL A 385 -43.07 -11.51 -10.01
CA VAL A 385 -41.96 -11.21 -10.93
C VAL A 385 -41.56 -9.74 -10.78
N ARG A 386 -42.53 -8.82 -10.79
CA ARG A 386 -42.28 -7.37 -10.65
C ARG A 386 -41.60 -7.03 -9.33
N THR A 387 -42.10 -7.55 -8.21
CA THR A 387 -41.53 -7.29 -6.88
C THR A 387 -40.13 -7.88 -6.75
N ALA A 388 -39.93 -9.14 -7.17
CA ALA A 388 -38.62 -9.79 -7.12
C ALA A 388 -37.58 -9.05 -7.97
N THR A 389 -37.92 -8.64 -9.20
CA THR A 389 -37.01 -7.88 -10.07
C THR A 389 -36.67 -6.49 -9.51
N ARG A 390 -37.63 -5.82 -8.85
CA ARG A 390 -37.37 -4.54 -8.17
C ARG A 390 -36.38 -4.71 -7.03
N LEU A 391 -36.61 -5.69 -6.15
CA LEU A 391 -35.71 -6.01 -5.04
C LEU A 391 -34.33 -6.44 -5.56
N GLU A 392 -34.28 -7.28 -6.58
CA GLU A 392 -33.04 -7.72 -7.24
C GLU A 392 -32.24 -6.51 -7.74
N SER A 393 -32.92 -5.57 -8.40
CA SER A 393 -32.27 -4.34 -8.90
C SER A 393 -31.73 -3.46 -7.75
N THR A 394 -32.47 -3.31 -6.66
CA THR A 394 -32.01 -2.57 -5.47
C THR A 394 -30.80 -3.24 -4.82
N VAL A 395 -30.80 -4.57 -4.70
CA VAL A 395 -29.68 -5.34 -4.15
C VAL A 395 -28.44 -5.19 -5.05
N LEU A 396 -28.60 -5.26 -6.38
CA LEU A 396 -27.51 -5.09 -7.34
C LEU A 396 -26.90 -3.67 -7.31
N ILE A 397 -27.70 -2.64 -7.01
CA ILE A 397 -27.18 -1.29 -6.76
C ILE A 397 -26.25 -1.29 -5.54
N GLY A 398 -26.64 -1.97 -4.46
CA GLY A 398 -25.79 -2.17 -3.28
C GLY A 398 -24.52 -2.96 -3.59
N VAL A 399 -24.61 -4.02 -4.40
CA VAL A 399 -23.44 -4.79 -4.86
C VAL A 399 -22.46 -3.91 -5.65
N LEU A 400 -22.96 -3.01 -6.50
CA LEU A 400 -22.11 -2.05 -7.22
C LEU A 400 -21.46 -1.04 -6.26
N ALA A 401 -22.17 -0.56 -5.25
CA ALA A 401 -21.63 0.35 -4.24
C ALA A 401 -20.50 -0.32 -3.43
N LEU A 402 -20.72 -1.54 -2.95
CA LEU A 402 -19.69 -2.31 -2.26
C LEU A 402 -18.51 -2.66 -3.19
N SER A 403 -18.76 -2.83 -4.49
CA SER A 403 -17.68 -3.01 -5.45
C SER A 403 -16.84 -1.75 -5.60
N ALA A 404 -17.44 -0.56 -5.62
CA ALA A 404 -16.69 0.70 -5.66
C ALA A 404 -15.86 0.89 -4.38
N VAL A 405 -16.41 0.53 -3.21
CA VAL A 405 -15.65 0.52 -1.95
C VAL A 405 -14.47 -0.46 -2.04
N LEU A 406 -14.70 -1.70 -2.48
CA LEU A 406 -13.64 -2.71 -2.58
C LEU A 406 -12.48 -2.32 -3.48
N VAL A 407 -12.75 -1.63 -4.59
CA VAL A 407 -11.68 -1.19 -5.50
C VAL A 407 -10.92 0.00 -4.89
N SER A 408 -11.57 0.84 -4.09
CA SER A 408 -10.93 1.96 -3.36
C SER A 408 -10.35 1.53 -2.00
N THR A 409 -10.26 0.23 -1.71
CA THR A 409 -9.65 -0.30 -0.48
C THR A 409 -8.59 -1.34 -0.84
N PRO A 410 -7.35 -1.22 -0.34
CA PRO A 410 -6.32 -2.21 -0.64
C PRO A 410 -6.67 -3.60 -0.06
N PRO A 411 -6.29 -4.67 -0.77
CA PRO A 411 -6.44 -6.04 -0.27
C PRO A 411 -5.49 -6.33 0.89
N ALA A 412 -5.82 -7.37 1.66
CA ALA A 412 -5.04 -7.79 2.83
C ALA A 412 -3.58 -8.16 2.50
N THR A 413 -3.31 -8.67 1.29
CA THR A 413 -1.96 -9.06 0.87
C THR A 413 -1.02 -7.89 0.58
N SER A 414 -1.55 -6.67 0.35
CA SER A 414 -0.72 -5.46 0.22
C SER A 414 -0.39 -4.79 1.55
N GLN A 415 -1.01 -5.24 2.64
CA GLN A 415 -0.70 -4.78 4.00
C GLN A 415 0.15 -5.86 4.66
N GLN A 416 1.48 -5.83 4.48
CA GLN A 416 2.33 -6.58 5.40
C GLN A 416 2.46 -5.75 6.68
N PRO A 417 1.81 -6.15 7.80
CA PRO A 417 1.95 -5.38 9.02
C PRO A 417 3.42 -5.40 9.44
N GLY A 418 3.96 -4.23 9.76
CA GLY A 418 5.26 -4.12 10.41
C GLY A 418 5.30 -4.92 11.73
N PRO A 419 6.48 -5.09 12.34
CA PRO A 419 6.57 -5.81 13.60
C PRO A 419 5.68 -5.11 14.65
N PRO A 420 5.04 -5.86 15.57
CA PRO A 420 4.32 -5.26 16.70
C PRO A 420 5.19 -4.24 17.43
N ALA A 421 4.59 -3.13 17.86
CA ALA A 421 5.32 -2.10 18.60
C ALA A 421 5.94 -2.69 19.89
N PRO A 422 7.22 -2.37 20.19
CA PRO A 422 7.90 -2.92 21.36
C PRO A 422 7.20 -2.50 22.66
N ARG A 423 7.24 -3.39 23.65
CA ARG A 423 6.69 -3.14 24.99
C ARG A 423 7.82 -3.10 26.02
N GLY A 424 7.72 -2.19 26.97
CA GLY A 424 8.70 -2.05 28.04
C GLY A 424 10.07 -1.56 27.55
N SER A 425 11.13 -1.97 28.24
CA SER A 425 12.51 -1.64 27.88
C SER A 425 12.96 -2.46 26.67
N VAL A 426 13.76 -1.83 25.80
CA VAL A 426 14.26 -2.46 24.57
C VAL A 426 15.76 -2.68 24.67
N VAL A 427 16.22 -3.90 24.44
CA VAL A 427 17.65 -4.20 24.24
C VAL A 427 17.90 -4.32 22.75
N ALA A 428 18.68 -3.41 22.19
CA ALA A 428 19.09 -3.44 20.79
C ALA A 428 20.55 -3.87 20.66
N LEU A 429 20.81 -4.93 19.89
CA LEU A 429 22.15 -5.45 19.64
C LEU A 429 22.35 -5.54 18.13
N GLY A 430 23.47 -5.07 17.63
CA GLY A 430 23.85 -5.22 16.22
C GLY A 430 25.16 -5.95 16.04
N THR A 431 25.29 -6.62 14.91
CA THR A 431 26.52 -7.26 14.43
C THR A 431 26.44 -7.54 12.92
N LEU A 432 27.46 -8.19 12.35
CA LEU A 432 27.42 -8.74 11.00
C LEU A 432 27.42 -10.28 11.05
N ALA A 433 26.51 -10.91 10.33
CA ALA A 433 26.51 -12.34 10.04
C ALA A 433 27.21 -12.58 8.71
N GLY A 434 28.53 -12.77 8.75
CA GLY A 434 29.37 -12.68 7.56
C GLY A 434 29.36 -11.24 7.03
N GLN A 435 28.72 -11.03 5.89
CA GLN A 435 28.55 -9.74 5.22
C GLN A 435 27.13 -9.16 5.36
N VAL A 436 26.23 -9.88 6.05
CA VAL A 436 24.83 -9.47 6.25
C VAL A 436 24.74 -8.67 7.55
N GLY A 437 24.28 -7.42 7.45
CA GLY A 437 23.93 -6.59 8.60
C GLY A 437 22.82 -7.25 9.41
N LEU A 438 22.99 -7.35 10.72
CA LEU A 438 22.02 -7.95 11.62
C LEU A 438 21.80 -7.06 12.84
N THR A 439 20.57 -6.62 13.04
CA THR A 439 20.14 -5.94 14.26
C THR A 439 19.02 -6.73 14.94
N ALA A 440 19.11 -6.90 16.25
CA ALA A 440 18.16 -7.62 17.08
C ALA A 440 17.65 -6.72 18.20
N GLN A 441 16.35 -6.46 18.21
CA GLN A 441 15.64 -5.69 19.24
C GLN A 441 14.80 -6.64 20.09
N ALA A 442 15.21 -6.86 21.33
CA ALA A 442 14.46 -7.60 22.34
C ALA A 442 13.59 -6.64 23.17
N SER A 443 12.31 -6.96 23.31
CA SER A 443 11.35 -6.24 24.17
C SER A 443 10.42 -7.22 24.90
N ASP A 444 9.54 -6.76 25.79
CA ASP A 444 8.65 -7.64 26.55
C ASP A 444 7.81 -8.54 25.63
N GLY A 445 8.06 -9.85 25.68
CA GLY A 445 7.30 -10.84 24.91
C GLY A 445 7.74 -11.01 23.46
N GLN A 446 8.77 -10.31 23.00
CA GLN A 446 9.05 -10.15 21.57
C GLN A 446 10.54 -10.01 21.25
N LEU A 447 10.94 -10.55 20.10
CA LEU A 447 12.19 -10.30 19.43
C LEU A 447 11.91 -9.83 18.00
N VAL A 448 12.49 -8.71 17.58
CA VAL A 448 12.50 -8.24 16.19
C VAL A 448 13.92 -8.31 15.66
N VAL A 449 14.12 -8.90 14.48
CA VAL A 449 15.41 -8.99 13.81
C VAL A 449 15.29 -8.33 12.45
N ARG A 450 16.24 -7.44 12.14
CA ARG A 450 16.36 -6.83 10.82
C ARG A 450 17.68 -7.23 10.19
N LEU A 451 17.59 -7.65 8.94
CA LEU A 451 18.71 -8.01 8.09
C LEU A 451 18.85 -6.94 7.01
N SER A 452 20.09 -6.54 6.76
CA SER A 452 20.45 -5.64 5.67
C SER A 452 21.64 -6.18 4.91
N THR A 453 21.78 -5.75 3.66
CA THR A 453 22.93 -6.08 2.82
C THR A 453 23.51 -4.79 2.28
N PRO A 454 24.83 -4.73 2.02
CA PRO A 454 25.41 -3.58 1.38
C PRO A 454 24.79 -3.33 0.00
N ARG A 455 24.54 -2.06 -0.30
CA ARG A 455 24.10 -1.63 -1.62
C ARG A 455 25.27 -1.56 -2.58
N HIS A 456 25.14 -2.21 -3.72
CA HIS A 456 26.04 -2.01 -4.87
C HIS A 456 25.36 -1.11 -5.91
N GLY A 457 25.93 0.07 -6.20
CA GLY A 457 25.51 0.94 -7.31
C GLY A 457 25.03 2.33 -6.88
N ASP A 458 24.24 3.00 -7.73
CA ASP A 458 23.58 4.26 -7.40
C ASP A 458 22.67 4.02 -6.19
N TYR A 459 22.97 4.66 -5.05
CA TYR A 459 22.25 4.56 -3.78
C TYR A 459 20.72 4.72 -3.92
N TYR A 460 20.29 5.33 -5.02
CA TYR A 460 18.91 5.65 -5.33
C TYR A 460 18.32 4.90 -6.54
N ALA A 461 19.04 3.94 -7.14
CA ALA A 461 18.46 3.02 -8.10
C ALA A 461 17.64 1.95 -7.36
N PRO A 462 16.56 1.41 -7.97
CA PRO A 462 15.86 0.26 -7.42
C PRO A 462 16.85 -0.90 -7.25
N GLU A 463 17.02 -1.37 -6.02
CA GLU A 463 17.91 -2.47 -5.71
C GLU A 463 17.34 -3.76 -6.30
N ALA A 464 18.22 -4.65 -6.78
CA ALA A 464 17.78 -5.99 -7.13
C ALA A 464 17.14 -6.63 -5.88
N THR A 465 15.96 -7.22 -6.03
CA THR A 465 15.23 -7.86 -4.93
C THR A 465 16.13 -8.88 -4.25
N GLN A 466 16.45 -8.63 -2.97
CA GLN A 466 17.20 -9.56 -2.13
C GLN A 466 16.24 -10.46 -1.36
N SER A 467 16.46 -11.77 -1.42
CA SER A 467 15.75 -12.69 -0.55
C SER A 467 16.58 -12.94 0.72
N PHE A 468 15.96 -12.72 1.87
CA PHE A 468 16.53 -12.99 3.18
C PHE A 468 15.93 -14.27 3.78
N ALA A 469 16.76 -15.06 4.48
CA ALA A 469 16.30 -16.13 5.33
C ALA A 469 16.90 -15.99 6.73
N LEU A 470 16.09 -16.25 7.75
CA LEU A 470 16.49 -16.19 9.15
C LEU A 470 16.00 -17.43 9.89
N SER A 471 16.90 -18.04 10.65
CA SER A 471 16.56 -19.04 11.66
C SER A 471 17.30 -18.75 12.96
N GLY A 472 16.82 -19.27 14.07
CA GLY A 472 17.46 -19.00 15.35
C GLY A 472 16.94 -19.83 16.50
N GLN A 473 17.64 -19.72 17.61
CA GLN A 473 17.31 -20.40 18.86
C GLN A 473 17.76 -19.56 20.07
N LEU A 474 17.07 -19.76 21.19
CA LEU A 474 17.37 -19.15 22.48
C LEU A 474 17.90 -20.22 23.44
N THR A 475 19.02 -19.93 24.09
CA THR A 475 19.57 -20.77 25.15
C THR A 475 19.71 -19.94 26.42
N ALA A 476 18.83 -20.16 27.39
CA ALA A 476 18.93 -19.58 28.72
C ALA A 476 19.87 -20.42 29.60
N LEU A 477 20.52 -19.79 30.58
CA LEU A 477 21.39 -20.46 31.55
C LEU A 477 20.66 -21.63 32.23
N HIS A 478 21.25 -22.84 32.16
CA HIS A 478 20.70 -24.09 32.70
C HIS A 478 19.37 -24.56 32.09
N ARG A 479 19.03 -24.11 30.87
CA ARG A 479 17.90 -24.63 30.10
C ARG A 479 18.35 -25.22 28.76
N GLU A 480 17.50 -26.06 28.19
CA GLU A 480 17.66 -26.54 26.82
C GLU A 480 17.46 -25.40 25.81
N SER A 481 18.09 -25.55 24.64
CA SER A 481 17.92 -24.59 23.54
C SER A 481 16.51 -24.70 22.95
N MET A 482 15.85 -23.56 22.78
CA MET A 482 14.50 -23.47 22.22
C MET A 482 14.56 -22.81 20.83
N PRO A 483 14.06 -23.47 19.76
CA PRO A 483 14.01 -22.85 18.44
C PRO A 483 13.04 -21.65 18.43
N LEU A 484 13.33 -20.68 17.56
CA LEU A 484 12.49 -19.50 17.34
C LEU A 484 11.68 -19.63 16.05
N ASP A 485 10.39 -19.35 16.13
CA ASP A 485 9.49 -19.28 14.98
C ASP A 485 9.36 -17.82 14.50
N PHE A 486 10.03 -17.50 13.40
CA PHE A 486 10.03 -16.15 12.84
C PHE A 486 8.88 -15.92 11.86
N ASN A 487 8.22 -14.78 12.02
CA ASN A 487 7.22 -14.24 11.10
C ASN A 487 7.82 -13.06 10.33
N GLY A 488 7.57 -12.99 9.02
CA GLY A 488 8.01 -11.85 8.21
C GLY A 488 7.20 -10.58 8.49
N CYS A 489 7.89 -9.44 8.59
CA CYS A 489 7.29 -8.10 8.78
C CYS A 489 7.67 -7.09 7.67
N GLY A 490 8.34 -7.56 6.62
CA GLY A 490 8.82 -6.80 5.48
C GLY A 490 10.11 -7.43 4.94
N ASP A 491 10.65 -6.89 3.85
CA ASP A 491 11.95 -7.35 3.33
C ASP A 491 13.04 -7.17 4.40
N GLY A 492 13.77 -8.25 4.69
CA GLY A 492 14.79 -8.28 5.74
C GLY A 492 14.23 -8.17 7.18
N CYS A 493 12.92 -8.07 7.39
CA CYS A 493 12.31 -7.91 8.72
C CYS A 493 11.66 -9.20 9.21
N PHE A 494 12.04 -9.64 10.40
CA PHE A 494 11.51 -10.82 11.06
C PHE A 494 11.13 -10.52 12.51
N TYR A 495 10.10 -11.18 13.05
CA TYR A 495 9.79 -11.12 14.47
C TYR A 495 9.36 -12.48 15.03
N SER A 496 9.66 -12.73 16.30
CA SER A 496 9.23 -13.91 17.05
C SER A 496 8.67 -13.49 18.40
N THR A 497 7.66 -14.22 18.88
CA THR A 497 7.24 -14.13 20.29
C THR A 497 8.24 -14.86 21.16
N VAL A 498 8.66 -14.25 22.26
CA VAL A 498 9.69 -14.78 23.15
C VAL A 498 9.30 -14.58 24.61
N ASP A 499 9.48 -15.60 25.43
CA ASP A 499 9.38 -15.47 26.89
C ASP A 499 10.81 -15.37 27.47
N TRP A 500 11.22 -14.15 27.82
CA TRP A 500 12.58 -13.89 28.29
C TRP A 500 12.78 -14.39 29.72
N SER A 501 13.76 -15.28 29.91
CA SER A 501 14.17 -15.69 31.25
C SER A 501 14.95 -14.59 31.97
N GLN A 502 14.77 -14.48 33.29
CA GLN A 502 15.61 -13.65 34.15
C GLN A 502 17.09 -14.04 34.00
N GLY A 503 17.94 -13.05 33.76
CA GLY A 503 19.37 -13.22 33.52
C GLY A 503 19.76 -13.14 32.05
N ASP A 504 20.87 -13.78 31.68
CA ASP A 504 21.45 -13.67 30.35
C ASP A 504 20.98 -14.85 29.50
N THR A 505 20.49 -14.53 28.30
CA THR A 505 20.05 -15.50 27.31
C THR A 505 20.95 -15.40 26.08
N VAL A 506 21.46 -16.53 25.60
CA VAL A 506 22.20 -16.58 24.34
C VAL A 506 21.21 -16.71 23.20
N LEU A 507 21.17 -15.70 22.34
CA LEU A 507 20.39 -15.68 21.11
C LEU A 507 21.32 -16.05 19.95
N SER A 508 21.15 -17.26 19.40
CA SER A 508 21.88 -17.70 18.22
C SER A 508 21.01 -17.52 16.98
N LEU A 509 21.50 -16.75 16.00
CA LEU A 509 20.80 -16.44 14.76
C LEU A 509 21.64 -16.88 13.57
N HIS A 510 21.02 -17.52 12.59
CA HIS A 510 21.61 -17.83 11.30
C HIS A 510 20.88 -17.03 10.22
N ALA A 511 21.61 -16.12 9.58
CA ALA A 511 21.09 -15.21 8.56
C ALA A 511 21.71 -15.53 7.20
N GLU A 512 20.87 -15.54 6.15
CA GLU A 512 21.27 -15.74 4.76
C GLU A 512 20.69 -14.64 3.87
N ALA A 513 21.41 -14.32 2.80
CA ALA A 513 20.97 -13.42 1.75
C ALA A 513 21.41 -13.95 0.37
N SER A 514 20.60 -13.72 -0.67
CA SER A 514 20.81 -14.32 -2.00
C SER A 514 22.16 -14.05 -2.65
N THR A 515 22.72 -12.85 -2.46
CA THR A 515 23.98 -12.43 -3.11
C THR A 515 25.10 -12.12 -2.13
N TRP A 516 24.86 -12.30 -0.83
CA TRP A 516 25.78 -11.91 0.23
C TRP A 516 26.08 -13.09 1.15
N ARG A 517 27.33 -13.21 1.59
CA ARG A 517 27.70 -14.32 2.49
C ARG A 517 27.09 -14.08 3.87
N GLY A 518 26.10 -14.90 4.21
CA GLY A 518 25.50 -14.97 5.53
C GLY A 518 26.34 -15.76 6.54
N GLY A 519 25.78 -16.01 7.73
CA GLY A 519 26.45 -16.77 8.77
C GLY A 519 25.66 -16.90 10.06
N THR A 520 26.25 -17.57 11.04
CA THR A 520 25.68 -17.71 12.39
C THR A 520 26.37 -16.75 13.35
N VAL A 521 25.56 -16.00 14.10
CA VAL A 521 26.01 -15.09 15.16
C VAL A 521 25.36 -15.48 16.48
N SER A 522 26.01 -15.15 17.59
CA SER A 522 25.46 -15.33 18.93
C SER A 522 25.52 -14.02 19.70
N LEU A 523 24.36 -13.58 20.19
CA LEU A 523 24.17 -12.35 20.94
C LEU A 523 23.76 -12.68 22.36
N LEU A 524 24.28 -11.93 23.33
CA LEU A 524 23.90 -12.10 24.74
C LEU A 524 22.85 -11.06 25.10
N VAL A 525 21.62 -11.51 25.39
CA VAL A 525 20.48 -10.67 25.74
C VAL A 525 20.24 -10.76 27.26
N PRO A 526 20.54 -9.70 28.03
CA PRO A 526 20.20 -9.65 29.45
C PRO A 526 18.74 -9.24 29.67
N TRP A 527 18.07 -9.85 30.65
CA TRP A 527 16.70 -9.54 31.01
C TRP A 527 16.45 -9.59 32.53
N PRO A 528 15.64 -8.69 33.12
CA PRO A 528 15.00 -7.52 32.51
C PRO A 528 16.01 -6.41 32.21
N ALA A 529 15.73 -5.65 31.16
CA ALA A 529 16.56 -4.52 30.77
C ALA A 529 16.22 -3.27 31.59
N THR A 530 17.22 -2.44 31.90
CA THR A 530 17.04 -1.16 32.59
C THR A 530 17.56 -0.01 31.73
N SER A 531 17.00 1.20 31.91
CA SER A 531 17.49 2.38 31.20
C SER A 531 18.97 2.67 31.54
N GLY A 532 19.74 3.05 30.52
CA GLY A 532 21.14 3.50 30.64
C GLY A 532 21.35 4.95 30.24
N ALA A 533 20.27 5.74 30.11
CA ALA A 533 20.33 7.11 29.59
C ALA A 533 21.16 8.05 30.47
N ALA A 534 21.11 7.91 31.80
CA ALA A 534 21.86 8.75 32.72
C ALA A 534 23.37 8.44 32.68
N GLU A 535 23.74 7.16 32.58
CA GLU A 535 25.10 6.72 32.36
C GLU A 535 25.66 7.23 31.03
N LEU A 536 24.86 7.16 29.95
CA LEU A 536 25.27 7.69 28.65
C LEU A 536 25.57 9.19 28.72
N ALA A 537 24.66 9.99 29.29
CA ALA A 537 24.83 11.43 29.41
C ALA A 537 26.13 11.79 30.16
N ARG A 538 26.42 11.10 31.28
CA ARG A 538 27.66 11.29 32.04
C ARG A 538 28.90 10.86 31.27
N ALA A 539 28.86 9.72 30.59
CA ALA A 539 30.00 9.22 29.82
C ALA A 539 30.37 10.18 28.68
N VAL A 540 29.37 10.72 27.96
CA VAL A 540 29.59 11.70 26.89
C VAL A 540 30.12 13.02 27.45
N GLN A 541 29.61 13.48 28.59
CA GLN A 541 30.13 14.67 29.26
C GLN A 541 31.60 14.50 29.68
N ALA A 542 31.95 13.35 30.26
CA ALA A 542 33.33 13.04 30.64
C ALA A 542 34.25 12.95 29.41
N LEU A 543 33.78 12.33 28.32
CA LEU A 543 34.53 12.24 27.08
C LEU A 543 34.86 13.62 26.51
N ARG A 544 33.92 14.56 26.50
CA ARG A 544 34.13 15.93 26.00
C ARG A 544 35.18 16.73 26.77
N THR A 545 35.48 16.37 28.03
CA THR A 545 36.50 17.04 28.84
C THR A 545 37.92 16.55 28.60
N VAL A 546 38.12 15.57 27.72
CA VAL A 546 39.44 14.95 27.47
C VAL A 546 40.19 15.71 26.37
N ASP A 547 41.32 16.31 26.71
CA ASP A 547 42.15 17.08 25.78
C ASP A 547 42.92 16.18 24.78
N HIS A 548 43.35 15.00 25.23
CA HIS A 548 44.10 14.03 24.41
C HIS A 548 43.52 12.64 24.60
N LEU A 549 43.12 12.01 23.50
CA LEU A 549 42.49 10.70 23.45
C LEU A 549 43.12 9.88 22.33
N THR A 550 43.63 8.70 22.68
CA THR A 550 44.06 7.71 21.70
C THR A 550 42.93 6.71 21.46
N VAL A 551 42.47 6.59 20.22
CA VAL A 551 41.46 5.61 19.80
C VAL A 551 42.10 4.60 18.86
N TYR A 552 42.02 3.32 19.22
CA TYR A 552 42.39 2.19 18.36
C TYR A 552 41.13 1.67 17.68
N GLU A 553 41.00 1.91 16.37
CA GLU A 553 39.82 1.56 15.58
C GLU A 553 40.13 0.41 14.60
N ALA A 554 39.29 -0.63 14.61
CA ALA A 554 39.30 -1.68 13.60
C ALA A 554 37.91 -1.76 12.95
N VAL A 555 37.87 -1.78 11.62
CA VAL A 555 36.63 -1.82 10.83
C VAL A 555 36.61 -3.08 9.97
N THR A 556 35.48 -3.78 9.93
CA THR A 556 35.25 -4.89 9.00
C THR A 556 33.85 -4.83 8.39
N SER A 557 33.72 -5.26 7.14
CA SER A 557 32.44 -5.52 6.45
C SER A 557 32.18 -7.01 6.26
N ASP A 558 33.03 -7.86 6.82
CA ASP A 558 32.94 -9.31 6.71
C ASP A 558 33.52 -10.01 7.95
N THR A 559 32.64 -10.51 8.82
CA THR A 559 33.03 -11.23 10.04
C THR A 559 33.56 -12.65 9.78
N THR A 560 33.55 -13.12 8.52
CA THR A 560 34.21 -14.40 8.15
C THR A 560 35.72 -14.27 7.94
N THR A 561 36.24 -13.04 7.91
CA THR A 561 37.66 -12.73 7.76
C THR A 561 38.25 -12.20 9.07
N ALA A 562 39.57 -12.32 9.21
CA ALA A 562 40.25 -11.80 10.40
C ALA A 562 40.10 -10.27 10.48
N LEU A 563 39.80 -9.76 11.68
CA LEU A 563 39.76 -8.33 11.96
C LEU A 563 41.08 -7.66 11.56
N PRO A 564 41.04 -6.55 10.79
CA PRO A 564 42.25 -5.81 10.46
C PRO A 564 42.98 -5.30 11.71
N ALA A 565 44.28 -5.05 11.56
CA ALA A 565 45.05 -4.38 12.62
C ALA A 565 44.44 -2.99 12.89
N PRO A 566 44.24 -2.61 14.16
CA PRO A 566 43.57 -1.36 14.47
C PRO A 566 44.43 -0.16 14.07
N GLN A 567 43.80 0.85 13.48
CA GLN A 567 44.38 2.14 13.23
C GLN A 567 44.37 2.98 14.51
N GLN A 568 45.50 3.60 14.82
CA GLN A 568 45.61 4.55 15.92
C GLN A 568 45.19 5.94 15.45
N LEU A 569 44.27 6.56 16.19
CA LEU A 569 43.79 7.92 15.99
C LEU A 569 44.11 8.73 17.25
N GLU A 570 44.72 9.89 17.08
CA GLU A 570 45.02 10.85 18.16
C GLU A 570 44.14 12.08 17.96
N LEU A 571 43.25 12.36 18.91
CA LEU A 571 42.23 13.40 18.80
C LEU A 571 41.81 13.90 20.18
N THR A 572 41.04 14.98 20.23
CA THR A 572 40.39 15.43 21.46
C THR A 572 39.09 14.64 21.67
N GLY A 573 38.69 14.47 22.92
CA GLY A 573 37.44 13.79 23.25
C GLY A 573 36.20 14.58 22.78
N ASP A 574 36.25 15.92 22.76
CA ASP A 574 35.17 16.74 22.21
C ASP A 574 35.02 16.56 20.69
N PHE A 575 36.15 16.54 19.96
CA PHE A 575 36.13 16.28 18.53
C PHE A 575 35.57 14.89 18.23
N PHE A 576 36.04 13.85 18.92
CA PHE A 576 35.50 12.50 18.78
C PHE A 576 33.99 12.47 19.05
N ALA A 577 33.56 12.94 20.24
CA ALA A 577 32.15 12.93 20.64
C ALA A 577 31.24 13.64 19.63
N SER A 578 31.73 14.68 18.94
CA SER A 578 30.97 15.42 17.94
C SER A 578 30.67 14.62 16.66
N GLN A 579 31.42 13.56 16.38
CA GLN A 579 31.24 12.71 15.19
C GLN A 579 30.33 11.50 15.46
N GLU A 580 29.97 11.26 16.72
CA GLU A 580 29.25 10.06 17.14
C GLU A 580 27.73 10.28 17.21
N PRO A 581 26.92 9.22 16.98
CA PRO A 581 25.46 9.34 17.00
C PRO A 581 24.90 9.71 18.40
N TYR A 582 25.69 9.52 19.46
CA TYR A 582 25.36 9.92 20.83
C TYR A 582 25.95 11.29 21.23
N ALA A 583 26.40 12.12 20.28
CA ALA A 583 27.04 13.41 20.55
C ALA A 583 26.30 14.30 21.55
N ALA A 584 24.95 14.29 21.54
CA ALA A 584 24.09 15.07 22.42
C ALA A 584 23.99 14.53 23.86
N GLY A 585 24.69 13.44 24.19
CA GLY A 585 24.57 12.76 25.48
C GLY A 585 23.32 11.90 25.61
N GLY A 586 22.71 11.52 24.49
CA GLY A 586 21.47 10.74 24.45
C GLY A 586 21.38 9.83 23.23
N ALA A 587 20.51 8.82 23.34
CA ALA A 587 20.15 7.91 22.25
C ALA A 587 18.62 7.65 22.28
N PRO A 588 17.98 7.38 21.13
CA PRO A 588 16.57 6.99 21.06
C PRO A 588 16.22 5.84 22.00
N ILE A 589 17.07 4.81 22.02
CA ILE A 589 17.05 3.74 23.00
C ILE A 589 18.44 3.72 23.64
N ALA A 590 18.50 3.81 24.96
CA ALA A 590 19.72 3.67 25.74
C ALA A 590 19.46 2.72 26.90
N THR A 591 20.05 1.53 26.83
CA THR A 591 19.74 0.43 27.73
C THR A 591 21.00 -0.11 28.37
N ARG A 592 20.99 -0.29 29.68
CA ARG A 592 22.07 -0.93 30.41
C ARG A 592 21.95 -2.44 30.24
N ILE A 593 23.02 -3.06 29.72
CA ILE A 593 23.11 -4.50 29.42
C ILE A 593 24.12 -5.23 30.33
N SER A 594 24.55 -4.58 31.41
CA SER A 594 25.45 -5.11 32.42
C SER A 594 24.73 -5.27 33.75
N ARG A 595 25.09 -6.31 34.51
CA ARG A 595 24.58 -6.53 35.88
C ARG A 595 25.30 -5.64 36.88
N ASP A 596 24.72 -5.50 38.06
CA ASP A 596 25.36 -4.80 39.17
C ASP A 596 26.67 -5.47 39.58
N GLY A 597 27.70 -4.64 39.84
CA GLY A 597 29.05 -5.11 40.16
C GLY A 597 29.92 -5.49 38.95
N GLN A 598 29.39 -5.45 37.72
CA GLN A 598 30.17 -5.58 36.49
C GLN A 598 30.49 -4.20 35.88
N PRO A 599 31.53 -4.08 35.02
CA PRO A 599 31.74 -2.87 34.23
C PRO A 599 30.46 -2.46 33.50
N VAL A 600 30.12 -1.17 33.53
CA VAL A 600 28.87 -0.69 32.96
C VAL A 600 28.93 -0.85 31.44
N ARG A 601 27.98 -1.61 30.90
CA ARG A 601 27.78 -1.79 29.47
C ARG A 601 26.44 -1.22 29.04
N LEU A 602 26.44 -0.43 27.98
CA LEU A 602 25.27 0.22 27.40
C LEU A 602 25.05 -0.31 25.97
N ALA A 603 23.79 -0.53 25.61
CA ALA A 603 23.33 -0.79 24.26
C ALA A 603 22.47 0.40 23.81
N LEU A 604 22.89 1.04 22.73
CA LEU A 604 22.24 2.18 22.12
C LEU A 604 21.69 1.78 20.77
N ASP A 605 20.52 2.30 20.43
CA ASP A 605 19.89 2.07 19.13
C ASP A 605 19.53 3.38 18.45
N TYR A 606 19.83 3.45 17.16
CA TYR A 606 19.47 4.53 16.26
C TYR A 606 18.78 3.93 15.03
N PRO A 607 17.51 3.51 15.17
CA PRO A 607 16.82 2.77 14.10
C PRO A 607 16.74 3.54 12.78
N ALA A 608 16.60 4.87 12.83
CA ALA A 608 16.56 5.72 11.64
C ALA A 608 17.89 5.75 10.87
N ALA A 609 19.01 5.54 11.56
CA ALA A 609 20.35 5.46 10.97
C ALA A 609 20.78 4.00 10.74
N ALA A 610 19.89 3.02 10.98
CA ALA A 610 20.22 1.60 11.00
C ALA A 610 21.48 1.27 11.80
N THR A 611 21.72 2.04 12.88
CA THR A 611 22.97 2.00 13.64
C THR A 611 22.71 1.56 15.06
N THR A 612 23.53 0.65 15.56
CA THR A 612 23.55 0.25 16.98
C THR A 612 24.93 0.49 17.56
N VAL A 613 25.00 0.85 18.84
CA VAL A 613 26.26 1.10 19.54
C VAL A 613 26.28 0.38 20.86
N ALA A 614 27.29 -0.45 21.10
CA ALA A 614 27.56 -1.05 22.39
C ALA A 614 28.77 -0.36 23.04
N LEU A 615 28.57 0.26 24.20
CA LEU A 615 29.61 0.94 24.96
C LEU A 615 29.98 0.15 26.22
N THR A 616 31.26 0.14 26.59
CA THR A 616 31.73 -0.34 27.90
C THR A 616 32.44 0.80 28.62
N LEU A 617 32.02 1.09 29.84
CA LEU A 617 32.59 2.16 30.66
C LEU A 617 33.63 1.62 31.65
N ASP A 618 34.69 2.39 31.87
CA ASP A 618 35.68 2.12 32.92
C ASP A 618 35.16 2.46 34.32
N ALA A 619 35.99 2.25 35.35
CA ALA A 619 35.63 2.53 36.74
C ALA A 619 35.37 4.03 37.02
N GLN A 620 35.85 4.92 36.15
CA GLN A 620 35.65 6.37 36.21
C GLN A 620 34.41 6.80 35.39
N GLY A 621 33.71 5.86 34.74
CA GLY A 621 32.54 6.14 33.91
C GLY A 621 32.89 6.67 32.51
N ARG A 622 34.15 6.56 32.07
CA ARG A 622 34.61 6.96 30.73
C ARG A 622 34.47 5.80 29.75
N ILE A 623 34.28 6.09 28.47
CA ILE A 623 34.12 5.08 27.43
C ILE A 623 35.46 4.37 27.23
N SER A 624 35.55 3.08 27.56
CA SER A 624 36.77 2.28 27.41
C SER A 624 36.78 1.46 26.12
N GLN A 625 35.60 1.02 25.69
CA GLN A 625 35.40 0.25 24.45
C GLN A 625 34.08 0.65 23.80
N GLU A 626 34.05 0.59 22.47
CA GLU A 626 32.86 0.75 21.66
C GLU A 626 32.81 -0.32 20.58
N THR A 627 31.59 -0.79 20.29
CA THR A 627 31.29 -1.53 19.07
C THR A 627 30.10 -0.87 18.40
N LEU A 628 30.34 -0.22 17.25
CA LEU A 628 29.31 0.39 16.43
C LEU A 628 29.04 -0.53 15.24
N THR A 629 27.76 -0.78 14.96
CA THR A 629 27.33 -1.55 13.79
C THR A 629 26.36 -0.72 12.98
N ASP A 630 26.64 -0.58 11.69
CA ASP A 630 25.70 -0.06 10.68
C ASP A 630 25.31 -1.17 9.68
N ASP A 631 24.60 -0.83 8.60
CA ASP A 631 24.15 -1.79 7.58
C ASP A 631 25.27 -2.60 6.89
N THR A 632 26.50 -2.12 6.98
CA THR A 632 27.63 -2.55 6.13
C THR A 632 28.95 -2.72 6.88
N HIS A 633 29.09 -2.13 8.05
CA HIS A 633 30.32 -2.12 8.82
C HIS A 633 30.08 -2.48 10.28
N LEU A 634 31.06 -3.20 10.81
CA LEU A 634 31.28 -3.42 12.23
C LEU A 634 32.57 -2.70 12.62
N ILE A 635 32.44 -1.71 13.49
CA ILE A 635 33.54 -0.86 13.96
C ILE A 635 33.79 -1.20 15.43
N HIS A 636 35.01 -1.64 15.74
CA HIS A 636 35.46 -1.85 17.11
C HIS A 636 36.46 -0.77 17.49
N ARG A 637 36.22 -0.09 18.62
CA ARG A 637 37.12 0.93 19.14
C ARG A 637 37.53 0.64 20.57
N ARG A 638 38.79 0.89 20.87
CA ARG A 638 39.32 0.92 22.23
C ARG A 638 39.91 2.29 22.51
N PHE A 639 39.54 2.84 23.66
CA PHE A 639 39.96 4.17 24.09
C PHE A 639 41.05 4.05 25.13
N VAL A 640 42.10 4.85 24.96
CA VAL A 640 43.17 5.01 25.94
C VAL A 640 43.24 6.48 26.32
N TYR A 641 43.04 6.73 27.61
CA TYR A 641 43.14 8.04 28.20
C TYR A 641 44.56 8.22 28.78
N PRO A 642 45.13 9.44 28.74
CA PRO A 642 46.39 9.71 29.41
C PRO A 642 46.26 9.45 30.91
N ASP A 643 47.31 8.88 31.51
CA ASP A 643 47.40 8.78 32.97
C ASP A 643 47.50 10.19 33.56
N HIS A 644 46.69 10.48 34.58
CA HIS A 644 46.89 11.66 35.41
C HIS A 644 48.02 11.34 36.39
N ASP A 645 49.23 11.82 36.09
CA ASP A 645 50.32 11.92 37.07
C ASP A 645 49.97 12.90 38.20
#